data_AF-A0A7J7INM3-F1
#
_entry.id   AF-A0A7J7INM3-F1
#
_cell.length_a   1.000
_cell.length_b   1.000
_cell.length_c   1.000
_cell.angle_alpha   90.00
_cell.angle_beta   90.00
_cell.angle_gamma   90.00
#
_symmetry.space_group_name_H-M   'P 1'
#
loop_
_entity.id
_entity.type
_entity.pdbx_description
1 polymer ?
#
loop_
_entity_poly.entity_id
_entity_poly.type
_entity_poly.pdbx_seq_one_letter_code
_entity_poly.pdbx_strand_id
1 'polypeptide(L)'
;MEGLRPSGITATSGAADGAPAPLHLIDARGELTPALPDWIAEHVQPLGTESTANSTSGAEGGFLGHRELAVVASLGPRGCGKSALLNTLFGSKFVTGRAFGRHARGTRGCFCSVAAPRAPWLLLLDSEGVDGRETEESAEIEDAEAEALLREADARASARSAARRLEGVPATDRVESGERDRARQLASQRANRVAMLAATISDVLIMNTWYADIGRAEASGYIPLARTVFSEHLKLFTKESPARSKILFVVHDHDDGSPLEAIASIIERDLEGIWANQIEKPLEYRESRIQDHFDVEVLSLPHPRYRADAYNKAIDTLRARFLTGAGATGVVLWPRSGRSTTPSESEQNLLAPTYSKELPAEGFATYVDMVWRELIEPKEGSLPEYAELVAAHRCGVIYDRLLRAALDQISKWYNQVDSSKVVEGFGSKAQELLSVTGEQYDSETSAFATSDASLIRNRKRHELMSTLQNHIRSLFNRQIQILQNQAMTRFRDQMLALIADRSGMVSEFECQFLVRRMDEFFNRKAEELLVPSMRLSYRTSRTDLQNTLLEAANKYRDSPTAQLQAMTRMEKRAMAPPPKQRGVVIGFGLNTALRPRGYGNFQLIASTSRGPHTFNASICNDADLAEQEGHGKVPLLRWQPTVHFDIDI
;
A
#
# COMPACT_ATOMS: atom_id res chain seq x y z
N MET A 1 -47.21 67.55 5.46
CA MET A 1 -47.47 67.71 4.01
C MET A 1 -46.11 67.59 3.33
N GLU A 2 -45.67 66.38 3.01
CA GLU A 2 -46.00 65.63 1.75
C GLU A 2 -45.36 66.33 0.54
N GLY A 3 -44.72 65.70 -0.44
CA GLY A 3 -44.39 64.33 -0.86
C GLY A 3 -43.25 64.49 -1.89
N LEU A 4 -42.63 63.50 -2.52
CA LEU A 4 -43.10 62.20 -2.97
C LEU A 4 -41.88 61.24 -3.04
N ARG A 5 -42.09 60.00 -2.57
CA ARG A 5 -41.32 58.83 -2.99
C ARG A 5 -41.97 58.23 -4.23
N PRO A 6 -41.20 57.69 -5.19
CA PRO A 6 -41.58 56.51 -5.96
C PRO A 6 -40.76 55.32 -5.42
N SER A 7 -41.43 54.43 -4.68
CA SER A 7 -41.91 53.13 -5.16
C SER A 7 -40.78 52.11 -5.32
N GLY A 8 -40.61 51.30 -4.27
CA GLY A 8 -39.78 50.11 -4.30
C GLY A 8 -40.27 49.17 -5.38
N ILE A 9 -39.37 48.89 -6.32
CA ILE A 9 -39.37 47.62 -7.03
C ILE A 9 -38.48 46.72 -6.18
N THR A 10 -39.11 45.78 -5.50
CA THR A 10 -38.49 44.57 -4.98
C THR A 10 -37.76 43.90 -6.14
N ALA A 11 -36.47 44.20 -6.28
CA ALA A 11 -35.56 43.42 -7.09
C ALA A 11 -35.51 42.04 -6.44
N THR A 12 -36.21 41.11 -7.08
CA THR A 12 -36.13 39.68 -6.87
C THR A 12 -34.68 39.28 -6.64
N SER A 13 -34.41 38.79 -5.43
CA SER A 13 -33.26 37.94 -5.12
C SER A 13 -33.18 36.84 -6.19
N GLY A 14 -32.19 36.91 -7.08
CA GLY A 14 -32.17 36.04 -8.25
C GLY A 14 -30.89 36.12 -9.08
N ALA A 15 -29.74 35.95 -8.43
CA ALA A 15 -28.54 35.27 -8.95
C ALA A 15 -27.43 35.41 -7.88
N ALA A 16 -27.22 34.35 -7.10
CA ALA A 16 -26.08 34.29 -6.18
C ALA A 16 -24.77 34.30 -6.99
N ASP A 17 -23.84 35.12 -6.53
CA ASP A 17 -22.49 35.33 -7.04
C ASP A 17 -21.62 34.06 -6.79
N GLY A 18 -21.76 33.06 -7.68
CA GLY A 18 -21.44 31.64 -7.42
C GLY A 18 -20.07 31.09 -7.86
N ALA A 19 -19.09 31.92 -8.22
CA ALA A 19 -17.73 31.44 -8.50
C ALA A 19 -16.92 31.27 -7.19
N PRO A 20 -16.23 30.14 -6.97
CA PRO A 20 -15.46 29.91 -5.76
C PRO A 20 -14.22 30.80 -5.68
N ALA A 21 -13.71 30.98 -4.46
CA ALA A 21 -12.44 31.65 -4.25
C ALA A 21 -11.32 30.85 -4.96
N PRO A 22 -10.44 31.52 -5.73
CA PRO A 22 -9.31 30.85 -6.36
C PRO A 22 -8.40 30.17 -5.33
N LEU A 23 -8.01 28.93 -5.62
CA LEU A 23 -7.03 28.19 -4.85
C LEU A 23 -5.62 28.65 -5.23
N HIS A 24 -4.78 28.96 -4.25
CA HIS A 24 -3.35 29.19 -4.49
C HIS A 24 -2.68 27.82 -4.72
N LEU A 25 -2.58 27.40 -5.97
CA LEU A 25 -2.10 26.08 -6.38
C LEU A 25 -0.61 25.91 -6.06
N ILE A 26 0.22 26.80 -6.60
CA ILE A 26 1.65 26.91 -6.29
C ILE A 26 1.82 28.21 -5.55
N ASP A 27 2.33 28.14 -4.31
CA ASP A 27 2.50 29.33 -3.48
C ASP A 27 3.71 30.19 -3.93
N ALA A 28 3.95 31.30 -3.22
CA ALA A 28 5.10 32.15 -3.49
C ALA A 28 6.46 31.45 -3.20
N ARG A 29 6.47 30.34 -2.47
CA ARG A 29 7.68 29.55 -2.17
C ARG A 29 7.95 28.49 -3.23
N GLY A 30 7.01 28.27 -4.16
CA GLY A 30 7.09 27.19 -5.14
C GLY A 30 6.63 25.84 -4.59
N GLU A 31 5.90 25.83 -3.48
CA GLU A 31 5.32 24.62 -2.89
C GLU A 31 3.90 24.41 -3.46
N LEU A 32 3.58 23.16 -3.84
CA LEU A 32 2.24 22.77 -4.27
C LEU A 32 1.33 22.62 -3.05
N THR A 33 0.12 23.18 -3.12
CA THR A 33 -0.84 23.12 -2.02
C THR A 33 -1.36 21.69 -1.77
N PRO A 34 -1.38 21.21 -0.52
CA PRO A 34 -1.97 19.91 -0.18
C PRO A 34 -3.50 19.93 -0.25
N ALA A 35 -4.12 21.10 -0.35
CA ALA A 35 -5.58 21.26 -0.40
C ALA A 35 -6.19 21.01 -1.79
N LEU A 36 -5.36 20.76 -2.81
CA LEU A 36 -5.83 20.55 -4.18
C LEU A 36 -6.84 19.39 -4.33
N PRO A 37 -6.66 18.20 -3.72
CA PRO A 37 -7.61 17.10 -3.83
C PRO A 37 -8.99 17.47 -3.28
N ASP A 38 -9.03 18.05 -2.08
CA ASP A 38 -10.28 18.43 -1.41
C ASP A 38 -10.99 19.57 -2.17
N TRP A 39 -10.22 20.55 -2.65
CA TRP A 39 -10.76 21.67 -3.41
C TRP A 39 -11.40 21.22 -4.74
N ILE A 40 -10.76 20.27 -5.45
CA ILE A 40 -11.33 19.70 -6.69
C ILE A 40 -12.63 18.95 -6.39
N ALA A 41 -12.65 18.11 -5.35
CA ALA A 41 -13.82 17.35 -4.97
C ALA A 41 -15.02 18.24 -4.59
N GLU A 42 -14.76 19.42 -4.04
CA GLU A 42 -15.79 20.38 -3.63
C GLU A 42 -16.30 21.25 -4.80
N HIS A 43 -15.43 21.68 -5.71
CA HIS A 43 -15.74 22.76 -6.66
C HIS A 43 -15.85 22.35 -8.12
N VAL A 44 -15.28 21.20 -8.49
CA VAL A 44 -15.25 20.74 -9.89
C VAL A 44 -16.43 19.80 -10.12
N GLN A 45 -17.22 20.07 -11.16
CA GLN A 45 -18.30 19.19 -11.61
C GLN A 45 -17.93 18.60 -12.97
N PRO A 46 -17.54 17.32 -13.05
CA PRO A 46 -17.10 16.71 -14.30
C PRO A 46 -18.26 16.53 -15.29
N LEU A 47 -17.96 16.69 -16.58
CA LEU A 47 -18.87 16.30 -17.66
C LEU A 47 -19.20 14.81 -17.53
N GLY A 48 -20.50 14.47 -17.43
CA GLY A 48 -20.98 13.09 -17.35
C GLY A 48 -21.60 12.67 -16.00
N THR A 49 -21.60 13.54 -14.99
CA THR A 49 -22.30 13.28 -13.70
C THR A 49 -23.69 13.93 -13.68
N GLU A 50 -24.72 13.16 -14.05
CA GLU A 50 -26.17 13.36 -13.81
C GLU A 50 -26.89 14.73 -14.05
N SER A 51 -26.28 15.79 -14.58
CA SER A 51 -26.98 17.08 -14.76
C SER A 51 -26.68 17.83 -16.05
N THR A 52 -27.23 17.36 -17.17
CA THR A 52 -27.69 18.22 -18.30
C THR A 52 -29.10 17.85 -18.77
N ALA A 53 -29.88 17.12 -17.95
CA ALA A 53 -31.24 16.74 -18.30
C ALA A 53 -32.25 17.92 -18.27
N ASN A 54 -31.85 19.14 -17.89
CA ASN A 54 -32.75 20.30 -17.88
C ASN A 54 -32.05 21.66 -18.13
N SER A 55 -31.16 21.72 -19.12
CA SER A 55 -30.94 22.93 -19.94
C SER A 55 -29.89 22.61 -20.99
N THR A 56 -30.12 23.11 -22.21
CA THR A 56 -29.29 23.03 -23.42
C THR A 56 -29.24 21.66 -24.14
N SER A 57 -30.10 21.59 -25.15
CA SER A 57 -30.19 20.62 -26.25
C SER A 57 -28.84 20.14 -26.80
N GLY A 58 -28.62 18.82 -26.78
CA GLY A 58 -28.25 17.97 -27.93
C GLY A 58 -27.02 18.26 -28.80
N ALA A 59 -26.27 19.35 -28.60
CA ALA A 59 -25.14 19.76 -29.46
C ALA A 59 -23.77 19.68 -28.75
N GLU A 60 -23.73 19.59 -27.42
CA GLU A 60 -22.48 19.71 -26.64
C GLU A 60 -21.59 18.46 -26.68
N GLY A 61 -22.15 17.28 -26.98
CA GLY A 61 -21.38 16.03 -27.04
C GLY A 61 -20.34 15.96 -28.18
N GLY A 62 -20.47 16.78 -29.23
CA GLY A 62 -19.53 16.81 -30.35
C GLY A 62 -18.32 17.72 -30.15
N PHE A 63 -18.49 18.83 -29.42
CA PHE A 63 -17.45 19.86 -29.26
C PHE A 63 -16.39 19.48 -28.21
N LEU A 64 -16.81 18.85 -27.10
CA LEU A 64 -15.92 18.47 -25.98
C LEU A 64 -15.38 17.04 -26.09
N GLY A 65 -15.98 16.17 -26.92
CA GLY A 65 -15.63 14.75 -27.00
C GLY A 65 -16.01 13.99 -25.72
N HIS A 66 -15.21 12.99 -25.34
CA HIS A 66 -15.45 12.15 -24.15
C HIS A 66 -14.79 12.67 -22.86
N ARG A 67 -14.26 13.90 -22.85
CA ARG A 67 -13.52 14.43 -21.70
C ARG A 67 -14.43 14.76 -20.52
N GLU A 68 -13.94 14.51 -19.32
CA GLU A 68 -14.59 14.91 -18.06
C GLU A 68 -14.28 16.36 -17.67
N LEU A 69 -13.03 16.79 -17.92
CA LEU A 69 -12.52 18.11 -17.61
C LEU A 69 -11.85 18.74 -18.82
N ALA A 70 -11.86 20.07 -18.84
CA ALA A 70 -10.99 20.85 -19.69
C ALA A 70 -10.14 21.80 -18.84
N VAL A 71 -8.89 22.02 -19.24
CA VAL A 71 -7.97 22.91 -18.51
C VAL A 71 -7.47 24.02 -19.42
N VAL A 72 -7.69 25.27 -19.02
CA VAL A 72 -7.21 26.46 -19.72
C VAL A 72 -6.20 27.16 -18.83
N ALA A 73 -4.98 27.38 -19.35
CA ALA A 73 -3.96 28.14 -18.64
C ALA A 73 -3.66 29.46 -19.33
N SER A 74 -3.56 30.52 -18.54
CA SER A 74 -3.22 31.86 -19.00
C SER A 74 -1.78 32.18 -18.63
N LEU A 75 -0.94 32.38 -19.66
CA LEU A 75 0.48 32.70 -19.57
C LEU A 75 0.76 34.08 -20.19
N GLY A 76 1.90 34.67 -19.85
CA GLY A 76 2.36 35.95 -20.41
C GLY A 76 3.11 36.82 -19.40
N PRO A 77 3.67 37.95 -19.85
CA PRO A 77 4.46 38.86 -19.00
C PRO A 77 3.70 39.36 -17.77
N ARG A 78 4.39 39.89 -16.75
CA ARG A 78 3.67 40.53 -15.64
C ARG A 78 2.91 41.75 -16.14
N GLY A 79 1.75 42.00 -15.54
CA GLY A 79 0.91 43.14 -15.90
C GLY A 79 0.16 43.05 -17.24
N CYS A 80 0.29 41.97 -18.04
CA CYS A 80 -0.41 41.85 -19.34
C CYS A 80 -1.91 41.50 -19.25
N GLY A 81 -2.53 41.62 -18.08
CA GLY A 81 -3.97 41.43 -17.94
C GLY A 81 -4.46 39.98 -17.83
N LYS A 82 -3.59 38.98 -17.59
CA LYS A 82 -3.94 37.55 -17.45
C LYS A 82 -5.16 37.29 -16.56
N SER A 83 -5.06 37.63 -15.28
CA SER A 83 -6.12 37.44 -14.29
C SER A 83 -7.38 38.23 -14.64
N ALA A 84 -7.22 39.44 -15.18
CA ALA A 84 -8.33 40.29 -15.60
C ALA A 84 -9.09 39.67 -16.79
N LEU A 85 -8.37 39.10 -17.75
CA LEU A 85 -8.94 38.40 -18.90
C LEU A 85 -9.71 37.15 -18.45
N LEU A 86 -9.11 36.31 -17.59
CA LEU A 86 -9.77 35.12 -17.06
C LEU A 86 -11.06 35.48 -16.30
N ASN A 87 -11.02 36.49 -15.44
CA ASN A 87 -12.21 36.97 -14.72
C ASN A 87 -13.29 37.46 -15.68
N THR A 88 -12.90 38.18 -16.74
CA THR A 88 -13.85 38.75 -17.71
C THR A 88 -14.44 37.69 -18.64
N LEU A 89 -13.64 36.71 -19.06
CA LEU A 89 -14.09 35.59 -19.89
C LEU A 89 -14.96 34.62 -19.12
N PHE A 90 -14.54 34.19 -17.94
CA PHE A 90 -15.13 33.04 -17.25
C PHE A 90 -15.92 33.39 -15.98
N GLY A 91 -15.86 34.64 -15.51
CA GLY A 91 -16.50 35.05 -14.27
C GLY A 91 -15.76 34.59 -13.01
N SER A 92 -14.49 34.19 -13.14
CA SER A 92 -13.64 33.85 -12.00
C SER A 92 -13.27 35.09 -11.17
N LYS A 93 -12.68 34.85 -10.00
CA LYS A 93 -12.37 35.89 -8.99
C LYS A 93 -10.87 35.98 -8.67
N PHE A 94 -10.01 35.79 -9.67
CA PHE A 94 -8.57 35.99 -9.50
C PHE A 94 -8.27 37.41 -9.05
N VAL A 95 -7.30 37.57 -8.16
CA VAL A 95 -6.91 38.88 -7.65
C VAL A 95 -6.24 39.67 -8.76
N THR A 96 -6.80 40.84 -9.07
CA THR A 96 -6.21 41.79 -10.04
C THR A 96 -5.56 42.96 -9.29
N GLY A 97 -4.37 43.36 -9.73
CA GLY A 97 -3.69 44.54 -9.18
C GLY A 97 -4.45 45.84 -9.49
N ARG A 98 -4.37 46.85 -8.60
CA ARG A 98 -4.91 48.19 -8.87
C ARG A 98 -3.99 48.93 -9.86
N ALA A 99 -4.58 49.62 -10.83
CA ALA A 99 -3.88 50.33 -11.91
C ALA A 99 -2.83 51.38 -11.47
N PHE A 100 -2.86 51.86 -10.21
CA PHE A 100 -1.95 52.93 -9.71
C PHE A 100 -1.68 52.83 -8.20
N GLY A 101 -1.55 51.62 -7.64
CA GLY A 101 -1.13 51.46 -6.23
C GLY A 101 0.34 51.08 -6.13
N ARG A 102 1.11 51.76 -5.27
CA ARG A 102 2.51 51.43 -4.84
C ARG A 102 2.75 49.96 -4.39
N HIS A 103 1.71 49.14 -4.37
CA HIS A 103 1.67 47.76 -3.85
C HIS A 103 0.83 46.85 -4.76
N ALA A 104 0.80 47.10 -6.07
CA ALA A 104 0.05 46.26 -7.02
C ALA A 104 0.67 44.86 -7.09
N ARG A 105 0.28 43.99 -6.16
CA ARG A 105 0.71 42.58 -6.10
C ARG A 105 0.14 41.85 -7.32
N GLY A 106 1.00 41.54 -8.29
CA GLY A 106 0.68 40.61 -9.38
C GLY A 106 0.55 39.18 -8.87
N THR A 107 -0.02 38.30 -9.69
CA THR A 107 -0.10 36.85 -9.42
C THR A 107 1.29 36.28 -9.15
N ARG A 108 1.43 35.53 -8.05
CA ARG A 108 2.68 34.82 -7.68
C ARG A 108 2.43 33.34 -7.55
N GLY A 109 3.35 32.54 -8.09
CA GLY A 109 3.13 31.11 -8.26
C GLY A 109 2.02 30.82 -9.27
N CYS A 110 1.06 29.98 -8.90
CA CYS A 110 -0.05 29.60 -9.79
C CYS A 110 -1.34 29.58 -9.00
N PHE A 111 -2.41 30.14 -9.54
CA PHE A 111 -3.75 30.02 -8.96
C PHE A 111 -4.64 29.15 -9.84
N CYS A 112 -5.53 28.39 -9.21
CA CYS A 112 -6.53 27.57 -9.87
C CYS A 112 -7.93 28.05 -9.50
N SER A 113 -8.85 28.03 -10.46
CA SER A 113 -10.27 28.26 -10.24
C SER A 113 -11.09 27.46 -11.26
N VAL A 114 -12.41 27.50 -11.15
CA VAL A 114 -13.34 26.91 -12.13
C VAL A 114 -14.15 28.03 -12.78
N ALA A 115 -14.56 27.83 -14.04
CA ALA A 115 -15.47 28.74 -14.74
C ALA A 115 -16.93 28.63 -14.25
N ALA A 116 -17.14 28.53 -12.94
CA ALA A 116 -18.45 28.37 -12.31
C ALA A 116 -19.22 29.72 -12.25
N PRO A 117 -20.56 29.70 -12.31
CA PRO A 117 -21.42 28.52 -12.42
C PRO A 117 -21.64 28.03 -13.86
N ARG A 118 -21.06 28.69 -14.87
CA ARG A 118 -21.39 28.43 -16.29
C ARG A 118 -20.77 27.13 -16.84
N ALA A 119 -19.54 26.83 -16.45
CA ALA A 119 -18.79 25.65 -16.87
C ALA A 119 -17.93 25.14 -15.70
N PRO A 120 -18.54 24.49 -14.69
CA PRO A 120 -17.82 23.96 -13.52
C PRO A 120 -16.87 22.79 -13.85
N TRP A 121 -16.91 22.27 -15.07
CA TRP A 121 -15.97 21.30 -15.65
C TRP A 121 -14.71 21.94 -16.25
N LEU A 122 -14.69 23.28 -16.40
CA LEU A 122 -13.58 24.02 -16.99
C LEU A 122 -12.69 24.60 -15.89
N LEU A 123 -11.50 24.02 -15.75
CA LEU A 123 -10.45 24.49 -14.85
C LEU A 123 -9.64 25.61 -15.48
N LEU A 124 -9.35 26.63 -14.68
CA LEU A 124 -8.64 27.84 -15.07
C LEU A 124 -7.36 27.95 -14.25
N LEU A 125 -6.23 28.10 -14.94
CA LEU A 125 -4.93 28.34 -14.31
C LEU A 125 -4.45 29.77 -14.62
N ASP A 126 -4.25 30.56 -13.57
CA ASP A 126 -3.63 31.88 -13.65
C ASP A 126 -2.17 31.79 -13.19
N SER A 127 -1.24 31.92 -14.13
CA SER A 127 0.18 31.80 -13.83
C SER A 127 0.78 33.13 -13.37
N GLU A 128 1.84 33.06 -12.57
CA GLU A 128 2.77 34.16 -12.41
C GLU A 128 3.29 34.62 -13.78
N GLY A 129 3.46 35.93 -13.93
CA GLY A 129 4.05 36.47 -15.14
C GLY A 129 5.57 36.29 -15.14
N VAL A 130 6.10 35.89 -16.30
CA VAL A 130 7.54 35.79 -16.54
C VAL A 130 8.02 37.16 -17.04
N ASP A 131 8.88 37.84 -16.29
CA ASP A 131 9.31 39.18 -16.65
C ASP A 131 10.37 39.20 -17.76
N GLY A 132 10.20 40.16 -18.67
CA GLY A 132 11.25 40.73 -19.53
C GLY A 132 11.36 42.25 -19.40
N ARG A 133 10.68 42.85 -18.40
CA ARG A 133 10.69 44.30 -18.12
C ARG A 133 11.00 44.53 -16.65
N GLU A 134 12.19 45.00 -16.36
CA GLU A 134 12.51 45.54 -15.05
C GLU A 134 12.03 47.00 -14.99
N THR A 135 11.02 47.29 -14.17
CA THR A 135 10.82 48.63 -13.61
C THR A 135 11.45 48.66 -12.22
N GLU A 136 12.06 49.78 -11.83
CA GLU A 136 12.70 49.96 -10.51
C GLU A 136 11.78 49.53 -9.34
N GLU A 137 10.47 49.78 -9.47
CA GLU A 137 9.44 49.45 -8.48
C GLU A 137 9.12 47.94 -8.39
N SER A 138 9.27 47.19 -9.49
CA SER A 138 9.08 45.73 -9.50
C SER A 138 10.29 45.01 -8.90
N ALA A 139 11.48 45.58 -9.10
CA ALA A 139 12.72 45.12 -8.52
C ALA A 139 12.73 45.30 -6.99
N GLU A 140 12.25 46.42 -6.45
CA GLU A 140 12.20 46.65 -5.00
C GLU A 140 11.30 45.64 -4.25
N ILE A 141 10.18 45.24 -4.85
CA ILE A 141 9.26 44.25 -4.26
C ILE A 141 9.87 42.85 -4.32
N GLU A 142 10.54 42.49 -5.42
CA GLU A 142 11.29 41.24 -5.50
C GLU A 142 12.45 41.24 -4.51
N ASP A 143 13.16 42.35 -4.35
CA ASP A 143 14.30 42.52 -3.44
C ASP A 143 13.88 42.38 -1.97
N ALA A 144 12.70 42.86 -1.56
CA ALA A 144 12.20 42.68 -0.20
C ALA A 144 11.77 41.21 0.10
N GLU A 145 11.37 40.47 -0.93
CA GLU A 145 10.82 39.11 -0.81
C GLU A 145 11.89 38.04 -0.97
N ALA A 146 12.84 38.31 -1.85
CA ALA A 146 14.17 37.74 -1.90
C ALA A 146 14.79 37.65 -0.51
N GLU A 147 14.84 38.80 0.17
CA GLU A 147 15.47 38.95 1.47
C GLU A 147 14.70 38.17 2.54
N ALA A 148 13.35 38.08 2.43
CA ALA A 148 12.54 37.26 3.32
C ALA A 148 12.74 35.75 3.12
N LEU A 149 12.81 35.29 1.86
CA LEU A 149 13.07 33.88 1.52
C LEU A 149 14.51 33.47 1.88
N LEU A 150 15.49 34.36 1.67
CA LEU A 150 16.88 34.15 2.07
C LEU A 150 17.02 34.09 3.60
N ARG A 151 16.42 35.02 4.35
CA ARG A 151 16.37 34.98 5.82
C ARG A 151 15.77 33.67 6.34
N GLU A 152 14.75 33.13 5.67
CA GLU A 152 14.09 31.88 6.07
C GLU A 152 14.88 30.62 5.63
N ALA A 153 15.53 30.66 4.46
CA ALA A 153 16.43 29.62 3.99
C ALA A 153 17.70 29.54 4.85
N ASP A 154 18.25 30.68 5.25
CA ASP A 154 19.34 30.81 6.21
C ASP A 154 18.88 30.40 7.60
N ALA A 155 17.62 30.63 7.98
CA ALA A 155 17.05 30.08 9.22
C ALA A 155 16.90 28.55 9.16
N ARG A 156 16.55 27.96 8.00
CA ARG A 156 16.51 26.49 7.79
C ARG A 156 17.90 25.86 7.72
N ALA A 157 18.85 26.51 7.05
CA ALA A 157 20.25 26.12 7.00
C ALA A 157 20.88 26.26 8.38
N SER A 158 20.57 27.33 9.11
CA SER A 158 20.89 27.54 10.52
C SER A 158 20.19 26.54 11.43
N ALA A 159 18.97 26.06 11.13
CA ALA A 159 18.34 24.98 11.88
C ALA A 159 19.03 23.63 11.63
N ARG A 160 19.52 23.39 10.40
CA ARG A 160 20.33 22.22 10.03
C ARG A 160 21.77 22.31 10.53
N SER A 161 22.34 23.49 10.67
CA SER A 161 23.70 23.75 11.17
C SER A 161 23.77 24.07 12.67
N ALA A 162 22.67 24.46 13.32
CA ALA A 162 22.54 24.50 14.78
C ALA A 162 22.56 23.09 15.39
N ALA A 163 22.20 22.07 14.60
CA ALA A 163 22.52 20.67 14.90
C ALA A 163 24.04 20.35 14.82
N ARG A 164 24.86 21.30 14.35
CA ARG A 164 26.34 21.26 14.26
C ARG A 164 26.96 22.60 14.69
N ARG A 165 26.65 23.02 15.92
CA ARG A 165 27.38 23.97 16.79
C ARG A 165 28.03 25.23 16.18
N LEU A 166 27.65 26.35 16.83
CA LEU A 166 28.53 27.40 17.40
C LEU A 166 29.75 27.82 16.57
N GLU A 167 29.67 28.97 15.91
CA GLU A 167 30.63 30.08 16.07
C GLU A 167 30.17 31.29 15.25
N GLY A 168 30.19 32.46 15.88
CA GLY A 168 29.66 33.72 15.34
C GLY A 168 30.70 34.50 14.54
N VAL A 169 30.24 35.16 13.48
CA VAL A 169 30.96 36.22 12.75
C VAL A 169 29.95 37.26 12.25
N PRO A 170 30.22 38.58 12.34
CA PRO A 170 29.28 39.63 11.92
C PRO A 170 29.43 39.98 10.42
N ALA A 171 28.32 40.39 9.80
CA ALA A 171 28.22 40.75 8.39
C ALA A 171 28.54 42.24 8.12
N THR A 172 29.13 42.54 6.96
CA THR A 172 29.35 43.91 6.44
C THR A 172 28.80 44.05 5.00
N ASP A 173 28.38 45.28 4.66
CA ASP A 173 27.55 45.77 3.53
C ASP A 173 28.02 45.48 2.07
N ARG A 174 28.55 44.29 1.77
CA ARG A 174 28.83 43.84 0.38
C ARG A 174 27.99 42.64 -0.07
N VAL A 175 27.06 42.20 0.76
CA VAL A 175 26.25 40.99 0.56
C VAL A 175 24.96 41.27 -0.22
N GLU A 176 24.42 42.50 -0.14
CA GLU A 176 23.10 42.84 -0.68
C GLU A 176 22.96 42.73 -2.21
N SER A 177 23.99 43.05 -3.03
CA SER A 177 23.81 42.99 -4.50
C SER A 177 23.77 41.55 -5.03
N GLY A 178 24.55 40.64 -4.43
CA GLY A 178 24.56 39.22 -4.82
C GLY A 178 23.32 38.46 -4.31
N GLU A 179 22.72 38.90 -3.21
CA GLU A 179 21.45 38.36 -2.70
C GLU A 179 20.27 38.74 -3.61
N ARG A 180 20.25 39.97 -4.12
CA ARG A 180 19.24 40.46 -5.08
C ARG A 180 19.27 39.65 -6.38
N ASP A 181 20.44 39.46 -6.98
CA ASP A 181 20.59 38.68 -8.22
C ASP A 181 20.15 37.21 -8.04
N ARG A 182 20.50 36.60 -6.90
CA ARG A 182 20.09 35.21 -6.58
C ARG A 182 18.59 35.06 -6.45
N ALA A 183 17.91 36.03 -5.86
CA ALA A 183 16.48 35.91 -5.67
C ALA A 183 15.66 36.21 -6.93
N ARG A 184 16.11 37.14 -7.78
CA ARG A 184 15.56 37.28 -9.14
C ARG A 184 15.69 35.98 -9.92
N GLN A 185 16.84 35.30 -9.78
CA GLN A 185 17.04 33.99 -10.39
C GLN A 185 16.05 32.94 -9.86
N LEU A 186 15.79 32.90 -8.55
CA LEU A 186 14.81 31.99 -7.95
C LEU A 186 13.36 32.29 -8.38
N ALA A 187 12.97 33.56 -8.45
CA ALA A 187 11.64 33.97 -8.92
C ALA A 187 11.43 33.62 -10.40
N SER A 188 12.43 33.87 -11.24
CA SER A 188 12.43 33.47 -12.65
C SER A 188 12.35 31.95 -12.82
N GLN A 189 13.10 31.18 -12.01
CA GLN A 189 13.02 29.72 -11.99
C GLN A 189 11.62 29.22 -11.60
N ARG A 190 10.98 29.82 -10.59
CA ARG A 190 9.61 29.48 -10.19
C ARG A 190 8.62 29.76 -11.32
N ALA A 191 8.66 30.96 -11.90
CA ALA A 191 7.74 31.36 -12.98
C ALA A 191 7.91 30.46 -14.22
N ASN A 192 9.14 30.08 -14.57
CA ASN A 192 9.41 29.10 -15.62
C ASN A 192 8.79 27.73 -15.27
N ARG A 193 9.00 27.20 -14.06
CA ARG A 193 8.39 25.93 -13.63
C ARG A 193 6.87 25.95 -13.68
N VAL A 194 6.24 27.06 -13.28
CA VAL A 194 4.79 27.23 -13.38
C VAL A 194 4.33 27.23 -14.84
N ALA A 195 5.06 27.90 -15.74
CA ALA A 195 4.74 27.87 -17.17
C ALA A 195 4.88 26.47 -17.78
N MET A 196 5.89 25.71 -17.34
CA MET A 196 6.08 24.31 -17.73
C MET A 196 4.91 23.45 -17.23
N LEU A 197 4.55 23.56 -15.95
CA LEU A 197 3.40 22.86 -15.37
C LEU A 197 2.11 23.16 -16.15
N ALA A 198 1.84 24.44 -16.38
CA ALA A 198 0.68 24.89 -17.15
C ALA A 198 0.64 24.25 -18.54
N ALA A 199 1.76 24.28 -19.28
CA ALA A 199 1.88 23.63 -20.58
C ALA A 199 1.67 22.10 -20.53
N THR A 200 2.11 21.44 -19.46
CA THR A 200 1.93 19.99 -19.27
C THR A 200 0.49 19.62 -18.95
N ILE A 201 -0.28 20.44 -18.25
CA ILE A 201 -1.62 20.07 -17.77
C ILE A 201 -2.79 20.75 -18.50
N SER A 202 -2.55 21.80 -19.29
CA SER A 202 -3.61 22.52 -20.01
C SER A 202 -3.94 21.92 -21.37
N ASP A 203 -5.21 21.89 -21.77
CA ASP A 203 -5.63 21.61 -23.15
C ASP A 203 -5.42 22.84 -24.04
N VAL A 204 -5.61 24.05 -23.47
CA VAL A 204 -5.43 25.33 -24.18
C VAL A 204 -4.54 26.27 -23.39
N LEU A 205 -3.55 26.82 -24.08
CA LEU A 205 -2.65 27.85 -23.58
C LEU A 205 -3.05 29.21 -24.13
N ILE A 206 -3.48 30.13 -23.27
CA ILE A 206 -3.70 31.54 -23.63
C ILE A 206 -2.38 32.28 -23.41
N MET A 207 -1.74 32.75 -24.48
CA MET A 207 -0.54 33.58 -24.41
C MET A 207 -0.91 35.06 -24.56
N ASN A 208 -0.81 35.80 -23.46
CA ASN A 208 -1.19 37.21 -23.39
C ASN A 208 0.01 38.12 -23.68
N THR A 209 -0.19 39.10 -24.56
CA THR A 209 0.81 40.13 -24.86
C THR A 209 0.14 41.47 -25.16
N TRP A 210 0.85 42.58 -24.99
CA TRP A 210 0.36 43.89 -25.41
C TRP A 210 0.72 44.13 -26.87
N TYR A 211 -0.15 44.83 -27.60
CA TYR A 211 0.14 45.25 -28.97
C TYR A 211 1.45 46.04 -29.08
N ALA A 212 1.73 46.93 -28.12
CA ALA A 212 2.98 47.72 -28.06
C ALA A 212 4.27 46.88 -27.89
N ASP A 213 4.13 45.60 -27.58
CA ASP A 213 5.22 44.69 -27.28
C ASP A 213 5.56 43.77 -28.47
N ILE A 214 4.67 43.73 -29.47
CA ILE A 214 4.85 42.95 -30.69
C ILE A 214 6.05 43.50 -31.49
N GLY A 215 6.88 42.58 -32.00
CA GLY A 215 8.07 42.92 -32.80
C GLY A 215 9.27 43.38 -31.98
N ARG A 216 9.18 43.39 -30.64
CA ARG A 216 10.30 43.73 -29.74
C ARG A 216 10.86 42.47 -29.12
N ALA A 217 11.86 41.85 -29.75
CA ALA A 217 12.38 40.55 -29.34
C ALA A 217 12.77 40.47 -27.85
N GLU A 218 13.45 41.49 -27.32
CA GLU A 218 13.89 41.50 -25.92
C GLU A 218 12.82 42.00 -24.93
N ALA A 219 11.88 42.83 -25.39
CA ALA A 219 10.92 43.52 -24.52
C ALA A 219 9.49 42.95 -24.59
N SER A 220 9.28 41.89 -25.38
CA SER A 220 7.98 41.26 -25.61
C SER A 220 7.57 40.30 -24.51
N GLY A 221 8.54 39.72 -23.79
CA GLY A 221 8.37 38.77 -22.69
C GLY A 221 7.72 37.42 -23.06
N TYR A 222 7.02 37.31 -24.19
CA TYR A 222 6.47 36.02 -24.66
C TYR A 222 7.51 35.13 -25.34
N ILE A 223 8.62 35.66 -25.87
CA ILE A 223 9.67 34.85 -26.52
C ILE A 223 10.32 33.87 -25.54
N PRO A 224 10.84 34.29 -24.36
CA PRO A 224 11.40 33.36 -23.38
C PRO A 224 10.40 32.32 -22.90
N LEU A 225 9.14 32.73 -22.72
CA LEU A 225 8.04 31.88 -22.32
C LEU A 225 7.74 30.80 -23.37
N ALA A 226 7.60 31.20 -24.65
CA ALA A 226 7.35 30.28 -25.76
C ALA A 226 8.49 29.28 -25.91
N ARG A 227 9.75 29.72 -25.76
CA ARG A 227 10.92 28.83 -25.75
C ARG A 227 10.83 27.77 -24.65
N THR A 228 10.46 28.15 -23.43
CA THR A 228 10.27 27.21 -22.32
C THR A 228 9.14 26.22 -22.63
N VAL A 229 7.97 26.69 -23.07
CA VAL A 229 6.82 25.85 -23.41
C VAL A 229 7.17 24.84 -24.50
N PHE A 230 7.82 25.28 -25.58
CA PHE A 230 8.19 24.41 -26.69
C PHE A 230 9.28 23.40 -26.30
N SER A 231 10.26 23.81 -25.49
CA SER A 231 11.31 22.90 -25.01
C SER A 231 10.74 21.78 -24.13
N GLU A 232 9.75 22.07 -23.28
CA GLU A 232 9.15 21.05 -22.44
C GLU A 232 8.19 20.15 -23.20
N HIS A 233 7.42 20.69 -24.14
CA HIS A 233 6.54 19.89 -24.98
C HIS A 233 7.29 18.72 -25.64
N LEU A 234 8.50 18.95 -26.15
CA LEU A 234 9.33 17.89 -26.75
C LEU A 234 9.88 16.85 -25.75
N LYS A 235 9.95 17.17 -24.46
CA LYS A 235 10.37 16.21 -23.40
C LYS A 235 9.20 15.34 -22.94
N LEU A 236 7.99 15.89 -23.02
CA LEU A 236 6.78 15.29 -22.48
C LEU A 236 6.11 14.31 -23.46
N PHE A 237 6.16 14.61 -24.76
CA PHE A 237 5.46 13.84 -25.77
C PHE A 237 6.44 13.01 -26.61
N THR A 238 6.16 11.71 -26.72
CA THR A 238 6.90 10.74 -27.54
C THR A 238 6.20 10.56 -28.88
N LYS A 239 6.91 10.00 -29.87
CA LYS A 239 6.34 9.68 -31.20
C LYS A 239 5.11 8.77 -31.16
N GLU A 240 4.93 8.04 -30.06
CA GLU A 240 3.88 7.04 -29.87
C GLU A 240 2.55 7.67 -29.41
N SER A 241 2.59 8.88 -28.81
CA SER A 241 1.42 9.69 -28.46
C SER A 241 1.65 11.15 -28.87
N PRO A 242 1.46 11.50 -30.16
CA PRO A 242 1.63 12.86 -30.63
C PRO A 242 0.49 13.75 -30.11
N ALA A 243 0.67 14.35 -28.94
CA ALA A 243 -0.28 15.30 -28.41
C ALA A 243 -0.12 16.65 -29.09
N ARG A 244 -1.17 17.15 -29.73
CA ARG A 244 -1.21 18.52 -30.24
C ARG A 244 -1.71 19.46 -29.17
N SER A 245 -1.10 20.65 -29.07
CA SER A 245 -1.52 21.67 -28.11
C SER A 245 -2.07 22.91 -28.83
N LYS A 246 -3.20 23.45 -28.35
CA LYS A 246 -3.75 24.71 -28.85
C LYS A 246 -3.14 25.89 -28.10
N ILE A 247 -2.56 26.83 -28.84
CA ILE A 247 -2.12 28.12 -28.30
C ILE A 247 -3.00 29.24 -28.86
N LEU A 248 -3.68 29.97 -27.98
CA LEU A 248 -4.42 31.18 -28.30
C LEU A 248 -3.60 32.40 -27.89
N PHE A 249 -3.00 33.07 -28.86
CA PHE A 249 -2.34 34.37 -28.64
C PHE A 249 -3.38 35.47 -28.54
N VAL A 250 -3.42 36.15 -27.41
CA VAL A 250 -4.32 37.29 -27.16
C VAL A 250 -3.50 38.56 -27.10
N VAL A 251 -3.69 39.42 -28.09
CA VAL A 251 -3.04 40.72 -28.22
C VAL A 251 -3.96 41.80 -27.64
N HIS A 252 -3.57 42.35 -26.49
CA HIS A 252 -4.30 43.41 -25.79
C HIS A 252 -4.01 44.79 -26.38
N ASP A 253 -4.96 45.71 -26.23
CA ASP A 253 -4.89 47.12 -26.66
C ASP A 253 -4.53 47.30 -28.14
N HIS A 254 -5.12 46.47 -29.00
CA HIS A 254 -4.96 46.62 -30.45
C HIS A 254 -5.62 47.92 -30.94
N ASP A 255 -4.88 48.70 -31.72
CA ASP A 255 -5.36 49.90 -32.40
C ASP A 255 -6.07 49.57 -33.73
N ASP A 256 -6.67 50.58 -34.36
CA ASP A 256 -7.30 50.42 -35.69
C ASP A 256 -6.29 50.60 -36.85
N GLY A 257 -5.01 50.86 -36.54
CA GLY A 257 -4.00 51.24 -37.51
C GLY A 257 -3.33 50.06 -38.20
N SER A 258 -3.29 48.90 -37.54
CA SER A 258 -2.64 47.69 -38.06
C SER A 258 -3.64 46.56 -38.34
N PRO A 259 -3.52 45.86 -39.48
CA PRO A 259 -4.32 44.66 -39.72
C PRO A 259 -3.85 43.51 -38.82
N LEU A 260 -4.80 42.70 -38.32
CA LEU A 260 -4.50 41.56 -37.44
C LEU A 260 -3.56 40.56 -38.11
N GLU A 261 -3.65 40.41 -39.43
CA GLU A 261 -2.80 39.54 -40.24
C GLU A 261 -1.33 39.97 -40.19
N ALA A 262 -1.04 41.28 -40.12
CA ALA A 262 0.33 41.77 -39.99
C ALA A 262 0.91 41.43 -38.61
N ILE A 263 0.13 41.62 -37.54
CA ILE A 263 0.52 41.23 -36.18
C ILE A 263 0.76 39.72 -36.10
N ALA A 264 -0.17 38.94 -36.66
CA ALA A 264 -0.08 37.50 -36.71
C ALA A 264 1.18 37.06 -37.45
N SER A 265 1.54 37.70 -38.57
CA SER A 265 2.77 37.39 -39.33
C SER A 265 4.07 37.65 -38.55
N ILE A 266 4.08 38.67 -37.68
CA ILE A 266 5.23 38.95 -36.80
C ILE A 266 5.36 37.84 -35.76
N ILE A 267 4.26 37.48 -35.09
CA ILE A 267 4.22 36.38 -34.12
C ILE A 267 4.61 35.06 -34.80
N GLU A 268 4.11 34.79 -36.01
CA GLU A 268 4.42 33.60 -36.81
C GLU A 268 5.92 33.43 -36.98
N ARG A 269 6.58 34.49 -37.50
CA ARG A 269 8.03 34.51 -37.72
C ARG A 269 8.82 34.34 -36.43
N ASP A 270 8.39 34.99 -35.35
CA ASP A 270 9.11 34.92 -34.08
C ASP A 270 9.04 33.50 -33.49
N LEU A 271 7.87 32.85 -33.50
CA LEU A 271 7.70 31.48 -33.00
C LEU A 271 8.42 30.44 -33.86
N GLU A 272 8.39 30.58 -35.19
CA GLU A 272 9.18 29.74 -36.09
C GLU A 272 10.69 29.92 -35.83
N GLY A 273 11.13 31.15 -35.60
CA GLY A 273 12.51 31.46 -35.25
C GLY A 273 12.95 30.81 -33.95
N ILE A 274 12.10 30.83 -32.92
CA ILE A 274 12.34 30.13 -31.64
C ILE A 274 12.43 28.62 -31.90
N TRP A 275 11.43 28.05 -32.57
CA TRP A 275 11.37 26.61 -32.84
C TRP A 275 12.59 26.12 -33.62
N ALA A 276 13.00 26.84 -34.67
CA ALA A 276 14.10 26.45 -35.53
C ALA A 276 15.47 26.59 -34.84
N ASN A 277 15.68 27.70 -34.11
CA ASN A 277 17.04 28.13 -33.74
C ASN A 277 17.35 28.11 -32.24
N GLN A 278 16.34 28.09 -31.37
CA GLN A 278 16.54 28.27 -29.91
C GLN A 278 16.19 27.04 -29.07
N ILE A 279 15.73 25.96 -29.68
CA ILE A 279 15.33 24.73 -28.99
C ILE A 279 16.27 23.60 -29.39
N GLU A 280 16.85 22.94 -28.38
CA GLU A 280 17.60 21.70 -28.56
C GLU A 280 16.62 20.54 -28.79
N LYS A 281 16.44 20.15 -30.05
CA LYS A 281 15.55 19.04 -30.40
C LYS A 281 16.28 17.70 -30.24
N PRO A 282 15.67 16.70 -29.58
CA PRO A 282 16.14 15.32 -29.63
C PRO A 282 16.26 14.82 -31.07
N LEU A 283 17.08 13.78 -31.29
CA LEU A 283 17.36 13.24 -32.63
C LEU A 283 16.08 12.89 -33.40
N GLU A 284 15.05 12.44 -32.68
CA GLU A 284 13.75 12.02 -33.23
C GLU A 284 12.90 13.16 -33.80
N TYR A 285 13.12 14.39 -33.31
CA TYR A 285 12.34 15.59 -33.64
C TYR A 285 13.11 16.62 -34.45
N ARG A 286 14.34 16.30 -34.87
CA ARG A 286 15.26 17.24 -35.53
C ARG A 286 14.65 17.94 -36.75
N GLU A 287 13.87 17.20 -37.54
CA GLU A 287 13.21 17.69 -38.77
C GLU A 287 11.76 18.15 -38.54
N SER A 288 11.24 18.07 -37.30
CA SER A 288 9.85 18.43 -37.01
C SER A 288 9.64 19.94 -37.04
N ARG A 289 8.45 20.35 -37.49
CA ARG A 289 8.02 21.75 -37.53
C ARG A 289 7.11 22.06 -36.36
N ILE A 290 7.01 23.34 -36.01
CA ILE A 290 6.09 23.79 -34.94
C ILE A 290 4.64 23.35 -35.20
N GLN A 291 4.24 23.29 -36.48
CA GLN A 291 2.90 22.90 -36.92
C GLN A 291 2.57 21.42 -36.66
N ASP A 292 3.57 20.58 -36.45
CA ASP A 292 3.35 19.17 -36.14
C ASP A 292 2.86 19.00 -34.70
N HIS A 293 3.16 19.98 -33.84
CA HIS A 293 2.99 19.93 -32.38
C HIS A 293 1.98 20.96 -31.84
N PHE A 294 1.87 22.12 -32.48
CA PHE A 294 1.03 23.22 -32.02
C PHE A 294 0.12 23.76 -33.11
N ASP A 295 -1.13 23.98 -32.71
CA ASP A 295 -2.09 24.77 -33.48
C ASP A 295 -2.20 26.15 -32.81
N VAL A 296 -1.86 27.20 -33.55
CA VAL A 296 -1.77 28.55 -32.99
C VAL A 296 -2.74 29.48 -33.68
N GLU A 297 -3.46 30.26 -32.88
CA GLU A 297 -4.42 31.24 -33.33
C GLU A 297 -4.15 32.58 -32.65
N VAL A 298 -4.22 33.67 -33.42
CA VAL A 298 -4.02 35.03 -32.94
C VAL A 298 -5.35 35.76 -32.93
N LEU A 299 -5.70 36.30 -31.77
CA LEU A 299 -6.86 37.15 -31.55
C LEU A 299 -6.41 38.48 -30.96
N SER A 300 -7.08 39.56 -31.34
CA SER A 300 -6.84 40.88 -30.76
C SER A 300 -8.03 41.37 -29.96
N LEU A 301 -7.74 42.09 -28.88
CA LEU A 301 -8.73 42.73 -28.02
C LEU A 301 -8.58 44.25 -28.11
N PRO A 302 -9.68 45.00 -28.34
CA PRO A 302 -9.68 46.45 -28.25
C PRO A 302 -9.35 46.94 -26.84
N HIS A 303 -8.97 48.22 -26.71
CA HIS A 303 -8.69 48.79 -25.39
C HIS A 303 -9.95 48.78 -24.48
N PRO A 304 -9.90 48.18 -23.27
CA PRO A 304 -11.10 47.91 -22.45
C PRO A 304 -11.78 49.19 -21.94
N ARG A 305 -11.01 50.25 -21.64
CA ARG A 305 -11.55 51.53 -21.18
C ARG A 305 -12.07 52.44 -22.30
N TYR A 306 -11.31 52.61 -23.38
CA TYR A 306 -11.64 53.56 -24.45
C TYR A 306 -12.59 52.96 -25.50
N ARG A 307 -12.68 51.63 -25.60
CA ARG A 307 -13.51 50.92 -26.57
C ARG A 307 -14.28 49.79 -25.91
N ALA A 308 -14.93 50.09 -24.77
CA ALA A 308 -15.62 49.11 -23.93
C ALA A 308 -16.62 48.25 -24.71
N ASP A 309 -17.44 48.83 -25.59
CA ASP A 309 -18.44 48.08 -26.36
C ASP A 309 -17.81 47.04 -27.31
N ALA A 310 -16.75 47.45 -28.02
CA ALA A 310 -16.03 46.56 -28.93
C ALA A 310 -15.27 45.47 -28.15
N TYR A 311 -14.68 45.82 -27.01
CA TYR A 311 -14.04 44.87 -26.10
C TYR A 311 -15.04 43.84 -25.56
N ASN A 312 -16.18 44.28 -25.02
CA ASN A 312 -17.21 43.40 -24.48
C ASN A 312 -17.74 42.45 -25.55
N LYS A 313 -17.98 42.93 -26.78
CA LYS A 313 -18.38 42.08 -27.91
C LYS A 313 -17.32 41.04 -28.27
N ALA A 314 -16.04 41.41 -28.25
CA ALA A 314 -14.94 40.48 -28.50
C ALA A 314 -14.84 39.41 -27.39
N ILE A 315 -15.01 39.82 -26.14
CA ILE A 315 -15.05 38.92 -24.97
C ILE A 315 -16.24 37.96 -25.05
N ASP A 316 -17.43 38.45 -25.40
CA ASP A 316 -18.62 37.61 -25.54
C ASP A 316 -18.43 36.56 -26.64
N THR A 317 -17.80 36.96 -27.76
CA THR A 317 -17.46 36.07 -28.86
C THR A 317 -16.45 35.01 -28.42
N LEU A 318 -15.38 35.40 -27.73
CA LEU A 318 -14.37 34.47 -27.25
C LEU A 318 -14.93 33.53 -26.18
N ARG A 319 -15.79 34.02 -25.29
CA ARG A 319 -16.49 33.22 -24.29
C ARG A 319 -17.37 32.15 -24.95
N ALA A 320 -18.16 32.52 -25.96
CA ALA A 320 -18.98 31.57 -26.70
C ALA A 320 -18.14 30.44 -27.32
N ARG A 321 -16.93 30.75 -27.80
CA ARG A 321 -16.03 29.72 -28.35
C ARG A 321 -15.55 28.71 -27.31
N PHE A 322 -15.26 29.13 -26.08
CA PHE A 322 -14.88 28.19 -25.02
C PHE A 322 -16.07 27.37 -24.49
N LEU A 323 -17.27 27.97 -24.43
CA LEU A 323 -18.43 27.33 -23.81
C LEU A 323 -19.27 26.48 -24.77
N THR A 324 -19.37 26.88 -26.04
CA THR A 324 -20.27 26.25 -27.01
C THR A 324 -19.59 25.89 -28.33
N GLY A 325 -18.31 26.23 -28.50
CA GLY A 325 -17.58 26.08 -29.76
C GLY A 325 -18.00 27.02 -30.89
N ALA A 326 -18.91 27.95 -30.63
CA ALA A 326 -19.44 28.87 -31.63
C ALA A 326 -18.84 30.27 -31.46
N GLY A 327 -18.54 30.96 -32.56
CA GLY A 327 -18.10 32.36 -32.55
C GLY A 327 -17.14 32.69 -33.69
N ALA A 328 -16.90 33.99 -33.89
CA ALA A 328 -15.94 34.47 -34.88
C ALA A 328 -14.50 34.08 -34.50
N THR A 329 -13.74 33.63 -35.48
CA THR A 329 -12.38 33.11 -35.31
C THR A 329 -11.35 34.23 -35.46
N GLY A 330 -10.24 34.12 -34.74
CA GLY A 330 -9.06 34.95 -35.00
C GLY A 330 -8.33 34.52 -36.28
N VAL A 331 -7.11 35.03 -36.47
CA VAL A 331 -6.22 34.58 -37.54
C VAL A 331 -5.56 33.26 -37.11
N VAL A 332 -5.87 32.17 -37.81
CA VAL A 332 -5.22 30.86 -37.59
C VAL A 332 -3.86 30.88 -38.29
N LEU A 333 -2.78 30.74 -37.51
CA LEU A 333 -1.41 30.68 -38.02
C LEU A 333 -1.05 29.28 -38.50
N TRP A 334 -1.40 28.26 -37.71
CA TRP A 334 -1.15 26.86 -38.04
C TRP A 334 -2.32 26.00 -37.56
N PRO A 335 -2.81 25.05 -38.38
CA PRO A 335 -2.31 24.61 -39.69
C PRO A 335 -2.82 25.47 -40.86
N ARG A 336 -1.94 25.91 -41.77
CA ARG A 336 -2.36 26.57 -43.04
C ARG A 336 -2.76 25.49 -44.04
N SER A 337 -3.92 24.87 -43.85
CA SER A 337 -4.48 23.98 -44.87
C SER A 337 -4.70 24.78 -46.17
N GLY A 338 -4.01 24.36 -47.24
CA GLY A 338 -3.87 25.15 -48.47
C GLY A 338 -5.21 25.54 -49.10
N ARG A 339 -5.31 26.80 -49.55
CA ARG A 339 -6.36 27.38 -50.43
C ARG A 339 -7.81 27.45 -49.91
N SER A 340 -8.16 26.91 -48.75
CA SER A 340 -9.47 27.20 -48.15
C SER A 340 -9.43 28.55 -47.42
N THR A 341 -10.31 29.48 -47.80
CA THR A 341 -10.49 30.76 -47.09
C THR A 341 -11.31 30.61 -45.80
N THR A 342 -11.85 29.42 -45.54
CA THR A 342 -12.62 29.11 -44.33
C THR A 342 -11.87 28.07 -43.49
N PRO A 343 -11.53 28.38 -42.21
CA PRO A 343 -10.92 27.40 -41.31
C PRO A 343 -11.87 26.21 -41.10
N SER A 344 -11.32 25.00 -41.01
CA SER A 344 -12.12 23.78 -40.77
C SER A 344 -12.81 23.84 -39.40
N GLU A 345 -13.98 23.21 -39.23
CA GLU A 345 -14.70 23.22 -37.93
C GLU A 345 -13.80 22.74 -36.75
N SER A 346 -12.85 21.85 -37.01
CA SER A 346 -11.83 21.40 -36.04
C SER A 346 -10.83 22.49 -35.65
N GLU A 347 -10.43 23.37 -36.57
CA GLU A 347 -9.51 24.49 -36.27
C GLU A 347 -10.19 25.59 -35.44
N GLN A 348 -11.51 25.73 -35.59
CA GLN A 348 -12.33 26.72 -34.90
C GLN A 348 -12.58 26.34 -33.44
N ASN A 349 -12.65 25.03 -33.17
CA ASN A 349 -12.88 24.46 -31.86
C ASN A 349 -11.64 24.64 -30.96
N LEU A 350 -11.71 25.55 -29.98
CA LEU A 350 -10.63 25.77 -29.02
C LEU A 350 -10.38 24.57 -28.11
N LEU A 351 -11.42 23.79 -27.80
CA LEU A 351 -11.38 22.61 -26.94
C LEU A 351 -11.55 21.33 -27.76
N ALA A 352 -10.95 21.26 -28.95
CA ALA A 352 -11.09 20.10 -29.82
C ALA A 352 -10.57 18.83 -29.12
N PRO A 353 -11.19 17.65 -29.32
CA PRO A 353 -10.76 16.39 -28.71
C PRO A 353 -9.27 16.09 -28.92
N THR A 354 -8.70 16.51 -30.05
CA THR A 354 -7.26 16.37 -30.36
C THR A 354 -6.33 17.12 -29.41
N TYR A 355 -6.81 18.16 -28.71
CA TYR A 355 -6.03 18.89 -27.70
C TYR A 355 -6.27 18.36 -26.29
N SER A 356 -7.25 17.48 -26.13
CA SER A 356 -7.59 16.87 -24.84
C SER A 356 -6.42 16.05 -24.34
N LYS A 357 -6.02 16.28 -23.11
CA LYS A 357 -5.18 15.33 -22.37
C LYS A 357 -6.00 14.26 -21.66
N GLU A 358 -7.32 14.27 -21.89
CA GLU A 358 -8.30 13.34 -21.33
C GLU A 358 -8.12 13.16 -19.83
N LEU A 359 -7.92 14.27 -19.11
CA LEU A 359 -7.69 14.25 -17.66
C LEU A 359 -9.04 14.02 -16.95
N PRO A 360 -9.36 12.83 -16.39
CA PRO A 360 -10.50 12.71 -15.49
C PRO A 360 -10.32 13.58 -14.27
N ALA A 361 -11.42 14.06 -13.73
CA ALA A 361 -11.38 14.82 -12.47
C ALA A 361 -10.81 13.97 -11.33
N GLU A 362 -11.10 12.69 -11.43
CA GLU A 362 -10.68 11.68 -10.51
C GLU A 362 -9.19 11.31 -10.69
N GLY A 363 -8.30 11.97 -9.95
CA GLY A 363 -6.85 11.76 -10.00
C GLY A 363 -6.03 12.98 -10.45
N PHE A 364 -6.70 14.08 -10.79
CA PHE A 364 -6.05 15.29 -11.32
C PHE A 364 -5.05 15.88 -10.33
N ALA A 365 -5.42 15.95 -9.05
CA ALA A 365 -4.53 16.45 -8.01
C ALA A 365 -3.23 15.64 -7.89
N THR A 366 -3.34 14.30 -7.96
CA THR A 366 -2.20 13.39 -7.91
C THR A 366 -1.28 13.57 -9.11
N TYR A 367 -1.85 13.77 -10.30
CA TYR A 367 -1.06 14.05 -11.49
C TYR A 367 -0.31 15.37 -11.40
N VAL A 368 -0.99 16.44 -10.94
CA VAL A 368 -0.35 17.75 -10.74
C VAL A 368 0.81 17.64 -9.75
N ASP A 369 0.67 16.89 -8.65
CA ASP A 369 1.77 16.63 -7.70
C ASP A 369 2.95 15.92 -8.35
N MET A 370 2.69 14.88 -9.15
CA MET A 370 3.76 14.16 -9.84
C MET A 370 4.48 15.06 -10.86
N VAL A 371 3.73 15.73 -11.73
CA VAL A 371 4.31 16.64 -12.74
C VAL A 371 5.12 17.72 -12.04
N TRP A 372 4.60 18.31 -10.96
CA TRP A 372 5.32 19.33 -10.21
C TRP A 372 6.62 18.82 -9.58
N ARG A 373 6.59 17.62 -8.99
CA ARG A 373 7.80 16.99 -8.43
C ARG A 373 8.86 16.72 -9.48
N GLU A 374 8.48 16.24 -10.65
CA GLU A 374 9.41 16.01 -11.76
C GLU A 374 10.00 17.32 -12.28
N LEU A 375 9.22 18.40 -12.33
CA LEU A 375 9.72 19.73 -12.74
C LEU A 375 10.68 20.36 -11.72
N ILE A 376 10.62 19.96 -10.45
CA ILE A 376 11.56 20.40 -9.41
C ILE A 376 12.83 19.53 -9.42
N GLU A 377 12.66 18.20 -9.48
CA GLU A 377 13.73 17.20 -9.48
C GLU A 377 13.58 16.27 -10.68
N PRO A 378 14.07 16.66 -11.88
CA PRO A 378 13.93 15.85 -13.08
C PRO A 378 14.73 14.55 -12.94
N LYS A 379 14.05 13.42 -13.06
CA LYS A 379 14.63 12.07 -13.11
C LYS A 379 14.91 11.69 -14.55
N GLU A 380 15.82 10.74 -14.75
CA GLU A 380 16.04 10.14 -16.07
C GLU A 380 14.83 9.29 -16.45
N GLY A 381 13.94 9.81 -17.29
CA GLY A 381 12.78 9.10 -17.81
C GLY A 381 11.74 10.03 -18.44
N SER A 382 10.82 9.46 -19.23
CA SER A 382 9.63 10.17 -19.70
C SER A 382 8.59 10.23 -18.59
N LEU A 383 7.79 11.30 -18.54
CA LEU A 383 6.62 11.33 -17.66
C LEU A 383 5.65 10.20 -18.04
N PRO A 384 5.11 9.45 -17.07
CA PRO A 384 4.00 8.54 -17.32
C PRO A 384 2.81 9.29 -17.91
N GLU A 385 2.06 8.62 -18.79
CA GLU A 385 0.81 9.16 -19.29
C GLU A 385 -0.21 9.31 -18.15
N TYR A 386 -1.10 10.29 -18.26
CA TYR A 386 -2.10 10.56 -17.22
C TYR A 386 -2.96 9.32 -16.91
N ALA A 387 -3.39 8.61 -17.96
CA ALA A 387 -4.19 7.39 -17.84
C ALA A 387 -3.50 6.30 -17.02
N GLU A 388 -2.18 6.12 -17.23
CA GLU A 388 -1.36 5.20 -16.45
C GLU A 388 -1.28 5.61 -14.98
N LEU A 389 -1.13 6.91 -14.70
CA LEU A 389 -1.08 7.43 -13.34
C LEU A 389 -2.42 7.30 -12.62
N VAL A 390 -3.54 7.62 -13.28
CA VAL A 390 -4.88 7.44 -12.70
C VAL A 390 -5.08 6.00 -12.30
N ALA A 391 -4.75 5.07 -13.20
CA ALA A 391 -4.85 3.65 -12.90
C ALA A 391 -3.91 3.25 -11.76
N ALA A 392 -2.67 3.73 -11.72
CA ALA A 392 -1.73 3.48 -10.63
C ALA A 392 -2.26 3.98 -9.28
N HIS A 393 -2.79 5.21 -9.24
CA HIS A 393 -3.35 5.82 -8.06
C HIS A 393 -4.62 5.10 -7.60
N ARG A 394 -5.57 4.85 -8.50
CA ARG A 394 -6.83 4.12 -8.23
C ARG A 394 -6.56 2.72 -7.71
N CYS A 395 -5.72 1.97 -8.42
CA CYS A 395 -5.29 0.64 -8.00
C CYS A 395 -4.56 0.68 -6.66
N GLY A 396 -3.76 1.73 -6.40
CA GLY A 396 -3.06 1.96 -5.13
C GLY A 396 -4.02 2.20 -3.95
N VAL A 397 -5.01 3.08 -4.11
CA VAL A 397 -6.01 3.37 -3.06
C VAL A 397 -6.82 2.11 -2.70
N ILE A 398 -7.26 1.36 -3.72
CA ILE A 398 -7.98 0.09 -3.54
C ILE A 398 -7.06 -0.94 -2.87
N TYR A 399 -5.83 -1.06 -3.35
CA TYR A 399 -4.79 -1.92 -2.75
C TYR A 399 -4.62 -1.63 -1.26
N ASP A 400 -4.41 -0.37 -0.86
CA ASP A 400 -4.13 -0.01 0.54
C ASP A 400 -5.34 -0.25 1.43
N ARG A 401 -6.56 0.01 0.93
CA ARG A 401 -7.79 -0.26 1.68
C ARG A 401 -8.00 -1.75 1.91
N LEU A 402 -7.87 -2.56 0.84
CA LEU A 402 -8.06 -4.01 0.91
C LEU A 402 -6.96 -4.68 1.73
N LEU A 403 -5.70 -4.28 1.56
CA LEU A 403 -4.59 -4.79 2.35
C LEU A 403 -4.79 -4.51 3.84
N ARG A 404 -5.17 -3.28 4.22
CA ARG A 404 -5.45 -2.93 5.62
C ARG A 404 -6.57 -3.78 6.21
N ALA A 405 -7.67 -3.95 5.49
CA ALA A 405 -8.80 -4.78 5.93
C ALA A 405 -8.41 -6.25 6.11
N ALA A 406 -7.64 -6.81 5.18
CA ALA A 406 -7.14 -8.18 5.27
C ALA A 406 -6.13 -8.36 6.42
N LEU A 407 -5.23 -7.40 6.63
CA LEU A 407 -4.27 -7.41 7.72
C LEU A 407 -4.94 -7.34 9.10
N ASP A 408 -6.06 -6.62 9.25
CA ASP A 408 -6.84 -6.63 10.50
C ASP A 408 -7.32 -8.05 10.84
N GLN A 409 -7.82 -8.81 9.86
CA GLN A 409 -8.22 -10.20 10.07
C GLN A 409 -7.03 -11.11 10.38
N ILE A 410 -5.94 -10.98 9.62
CA ILE A 410 -4.72 -11.76 9.80
C ILE A 410 -4.09 -11.50 11.19
N SER A 411 -4.16 -10.27 11.69
CA SER A 411 -3.65 -9.91 13.02
C SER A 411 -4.32 -10.72 14.15
N LYS A 412 -5.62 -11.01 14.01
CA LYS A 412 -6.38 -11.85 14.97
C LYS A 412 -5.86 -13.27 14.99
N TRP A 413 -5.43 -13.80 13.83
CA TRP A 413 -4.79 -15.12 13.74
C TRP A 413 -3.40 -15.11 14.35
N TYR A 414 -2.59 -14.07 14.12
CA TYR A 414 -1.30 -13.93 14.80
C TYR A 414 -1.44 -13.97 16.32
N ASN A 415 -2.40 -13.22 16.89
CA ASN A 415 -2.64 -13.22 18.34
C ASN A 415 -2.99 -14.61 18.89
N GLN A 416 -3.78 -15.40 18.16
CA GLN A 416 -4.10 -16.77 18.55
C GLN A 416 -2.87 -17.69 18.49
N VAL A 417 -2.10 -17.61 17.41
CA VAL A 417 -0.88 -18.39 17.20
C VAL A 417 0.21 -18.02 18.22
N ASP A 418 0.35 -16.75 18.56
CA ASP A 418 1.26 -16.25 19.61
C ASP A 418 0.90 -16.81 20.99
N SER A 419 -0.40 -17.02 21.26
CA SER A 419 -0.88 -17.69 22.48
C SER A 419 -0.71 -19.22 22.46
N SER A 420 0.06 -19.76 21.51
CA SER A 420 0.29 -21.20 21.29
C SER A 420 -0.98 -22.01 20.97
N LYS A 421 -1.99 -21.35 20.37
CA LYS A 421 -3.23 -21.99 19.90
C LYS A 421 -3.24 -22.06 18.37
N VAL A 422 -3.78 -23.14 17.84
CA VAL A 422 -3.95 -23.33 16.39
C VAL A 422 -5.28 -22.71 15.98
N VAL A 423 -5.32 -22.06 14.82
CA VAL A 423 -6.55 -21.47 14.27
C VAL A 423 -7.37 -22.58 13.62
N GLU A 424 -8.56 -22.83 14.16
CA GLU A 424 -9.46 -23.84 13.59
C GLU A 424 -10.00 -23.41 12.23
N GLY A 425 -9.97 -24.34 11.26
CA GLY A 425 -10.38 -24.08 9.88
C GLY A 425 -9.51 -23.04 9.17
N PHE A 426 -8.23 -22.94 9.54
CA PHE A 426 -7.30 -21.97 8.95
C PHE A 426 -7.24 -22.06 7.42
N GLY A 427 -7.16 -23.27 6.86
CA GLY A 427 -7.04 -23.48 5.42
C GLY A 427 -8.19 -22.86 4.62
N SER A 428 -9.44 -23.11 5.04
CA SER A 428 -10.64 -22.57 4.39
C SER A 428 -10.79 -21.08 4.62
N LYS A 429 -10.56 -20.58 5.84
CA LYS A 429 -10.63 -19.14 6.16
C LYS A 429 -9.59 -18.33 5.38
N ALA A 430 -8.37 -18.84 5.26
CA ALA A 430 -7.32 -18.19 4.48
C ALA A 430 -7.63 -18.22 2.97
N GLN A 431 -8.21 -19.31 2.47
CA GLN A 431 -8.68 -19.40 1.08
C GLN A 431 -9.78 -18.38 0.79
N GLU A 432 -10.77 -18.28 1.66
CA GLU A 432 -11.87 -17.33 1.56
C GLU A 432 -11.35 -15.89 1.57
N LEU A 433 -10.47 -15.55 2.52
CA LEU A 433 -9.84 -14.24 2.60
C LEU A 433 -9.12 -13.87 1.29
N LEU A 434 -8.33 -14.80 0.73
CA LEU A 434 -7.62 -14.57 -0.53
C LEU A 434 -8.58 -14.43 -1.73
N SER A 435 -9.63 -15.25 -1.80
CA SER A 435 -10.62 -15.20 -2.89
C SER A 435 -11.40 -13.89 -2.85
N VAL A 436 -12.00 -13.57 -1.70
CA VAL A 436 -12.82 -12.37 -1.52
C VAL A 436 -11.99 -11.11 -1.77
N THR A 437 -10.78 -11.03 -1.24
CA THR A 437 -9.91 -9.86 -1.46
C THR A 437 -9.52 -9.71 -2.94
N GLY A 438 -9.21 -10.83 -3.61
CA GLY A 438 -8.87 -10.83 -5.03
C GLY A 438 -10.04 -10.43 -5.93
N GLU A 439 -11.22 -10.98 -5.66
CA GLU A 439 -12.46 -10.69 -6.39
C GLU A 439 -12.92 -9.23 -6.19
N GLN A 440 -12.82 -8.70 -4.97
CA GLN A 440 -13.08 -7.28 -4.69
C GLN A 440 -12.13 -6.37 -5.46
N TYR A 441 -10.83 -6.67 -5.44
CA TYR A 441 -9.86 -5.92 -6.23
C TYR A 441 -10.20 -5.98 -7.72
N ASP A 442 -10.53 -7.17 -8.25
CA ASP A 442 -10.84 -7.34 -9.66
C ASP A 442 -12.11 -6.60 -10.09
N SER A 443 -13.16 -6.64 -9.27
CA SER A 443 -14.42 -5.95 -9.50
C SER A 443 -14.25 -4.43 -9.50
N GLU A 444 -13.58 -3.88 -8.49
CA GLU A 444 -13.39 -2.43 -8.33
C GLU A 444 -12.37 -1.85 -9.32
N THR A 445 -11.49 -2.67 -9.90
CA THR A 445 -10.52 -2.24 -10.92
C THR A 445 -10.88 -2.67 -12.34
N SER A 446 -12.11 -3.15 -12.55
CA SER A 446 -12.57 -3.68 -13.84
C SER A 446 -12.46 -2.69 -15.00
N ALA A 447 -12.61 -1.38 -14.72
CA ALA A 447 -12.45 -0.31 -15.70
C ALA A 447 -11.05 -0.26 -16.36
N PHE A 448 -10.00 -0.72 -15.65
CA PHE A 448 -8.62 -0.70 -16.15
C PHE A 448 -8.17 -2.05 -16.75
N ALA A 449 -9.10 -3.00 -16.93
CA ALA A 449 -8.75 -4.35 -17.37
C ALA A 449 -8.41 -4.43 -18.87
N THR A 450 -8.96 -3.55 -19.70
CA THR A 450 -8.83 -3.56 -21.17
C THR A 450 -8.00 -2.42 -21.74
N SER A 451 -7.58 -1.47 -20.90
CA SER A 451 -6.75 -0.31 -21.29
C SER A 451 -5.24 -0.63 -21.25
N ASP A 452 -4.41 0.26 -21.79
CA ASP A 452 -2.94 0.20 -21.68
C ASP A 452 -2.46 0.15 -20.20
N ALA A 453 -3.28 0.70 -19.29
CA ALA A 453 -3.08 0.60 -17.84
C ALA A 453 -3.27 -0.82 -17.22
N SER A 454 -3.62 -1.83 -18.01
CA SER A 454 -3.82 -3.21 -17.52
C SER A 454 -2.57 -3.80 -16.87
N LEU A 455 -1.38 -3.43 -17.34
CA LEU A 455 -0.10 -3.86 -16.76
C LEU A 455 0.08 -3.36 -15.32
N ILE A 456 -0.31 -2.12 -15.06
CA ILE A 456 -0.21 -1.49 -13.74
C ILE A 456 -1.19 -2.15 -12.77
N ARG A 457 -2.44 -2.33 -13.22
CA ARG A 457 -3.47 -3.06 -12.47
C ARG A 457 -2.99 -4.46 -12.08
N ASN A 458 -2.46 -5.22 -13.04
CA ASN A 458 -2.00 -6.60 -12.83
C ASN A 458 -0.80 -6.67 -11.89
N ARG A 459 0.15 -5.71 -12.01
CA ARG A 459 1.30 -5.61 -11.11
C ARG A 459 0.85 -5.36 -9.67
N LYS A 460 -0.04 -4.39 -9.43
CA LYS A 460 -0.56 -4.08 -8.10
C LYS A 460 -1.41 -5.21 -7.51
N ARG A 461 -2.21 -5.87 -8.34
CA ARG A 461 -2.94 -7.09 -7.94
C ARG A 461 -1.99 -8.18 -7.48
N HIS A 462 -0.92 -8.43 -8.25
CA HIS A 462 0.08 -9.44 -7.91
C HIS A 462 0.80 -9.10 -6.59
N GLU A 463 1.19 -7.83 -6.40
CA GLU A 463 1.79 -7.34 -5.17
C GLU A 463 0.87 -7.57 -3.95
N LEU A 464 -0.43 -7.29 -4.09
CA LEU A 464 -1.43 -7.50 -3.02
C LEU A 464 -1.48 -8.96 -2.62
N MET A 465 -1.66 -9.83 -3.63
CA MET A 465 -1.81 -11.25 -3.37
C MET A 465 -0.55 -11.88 -2.81
N SER A 466 0.62 -11.49 -3.33
CA SER A 466 1.92 -11.95 -2.84
C SER A 466 2.14 -11.58 -1.38
N THR A 467 1.81 -10.34 -1.00
CA THR A 467 1.92 -9.86 0.38
C THR A 467 1.05 -10.68 1.34
N LEU A 468 -0.22 -10.88 1.01
CA LEU A 468 -1.13 -11.70 1.82
C LEU A 468 -0.69 -13.17 1.91
N GLN A 469 -0.26 -13.75 0.80
CA GLN A 469 0.26 -15.12 0.75
C GLN A 469 1.50 -15.30 1.64
N ASN A 470 2.37 -14.29 1.74
CA ASN A 470 3.55 -14.34 2.61
C ASN A 470 3.16 -14.35 4.11
N HIS A 471 2.17 -13.55 4.51
CA HIS A 471 1.63 -13.59 5.88
C HIS A 471 0.98 -14.94 6.20
N ILE A 472 0.16 -15.48 5.30
CA ILE A 472 -0.48 -16.79 5.46
C ILE A 472 0.58 -17.90 5.56
N ARG A 473 1.63 -17.86 4.75
CA ARG A 473 2.75 -18.83 4.81
C ARG A 473 3.48 -18.77 6.15
N SER A 474 3.72 -17.56 6.68
CA SER A 474 4.32 -17.38 8.00
C SER A 474 3.46 -18.00 9.11
N LEU A 475 2.14 -17.73 9.11
CA LEU A 475 1.18 -18.32 10.04
C LEU A 475 1.10 -19.85 9.91
N PHE A 476 1.09 -20.38 8.69
CA PHE A 476 1.11 -21.82 8.44
C PHE A 476 2.33 -22.49 9.08
N ASN A 477 3.53 -21.98 8.80
CA ASN A 477 4.77 -22.55 9.34
C ASN A 477 4.78 -22.54 10.87
N ARG A 478 4.30 -21.45 11.48
CA ARG A 478 4.23 -21.33 12.93
C ARG A 478 3.20 -22.26 13.56
N GLN A 479 2.04 -22.44 12.93
CA GLN A 479 1.04 -23.40 13.38
C GLN A 479 1.52 -24.85 13.25
N ILE A 480 2.28 -25.19 12.20
CA ILE A 480 2.90 -26.50 12.07
C ILE A 480 3.86 -26.78 13.23
N GLN A 481 4.69 -25.80 13.63
CA GLN A 481 5.56 -25.93 14.80
C GLN A 481 4.76 -26.13 16.11
N ILE A 482 3.66 -25.40 16.27
CA ILE A 482 2.75 -25.57 17.42
C ILE A 482 2.18 -27.00 17.43
N LEU A 483 1.73 -27.52 16.29
CA LEU A 483 1.21 -28.88 16.19
C LEU A 483 2.27 -29.94 16.49
N GLN A 484 3.51 -29.77 16.04
CA GLN A 484 4.64 -30.65 16.40
C GLN A 484 4.85 -30.67 17.92
N ASN A 485 4.88 -29.49 18.56
CA ASN A 485 5.03 -29.38 20.01
C ASN A 485 3.86 -30.01 20.76
N GLN A 486 2.62 -29.78 20.32
CA GLN A 486 1.43 -30.39 20.91
C GLN A 486 1.44 -31.93 20.79
N ALA A 487 1.85 -32.46 19.63
CA ALA A 487 1.99 -33.90 19.42
C ALA A 487 3.06 -34.49 20.36
N MET A 488 4.20 -33.82 20.51
CA MET A 488 5.27 -34.23 21.43
C MET A 488 4.83 -34.19 22.90
N THR A 489 4.10 -33.16 23.34
CA THR A 489 3.58 -33.08 24.71
C THR A 489 2.58 -34.20 24.98
N ARG A 490 1.61 -34.42 24.07
CA ARG A 490 0.64 -35.51 24.18
C ARG A 490 1.30 -36.89 24.19
N PHE A 491 2.34 -37.07 23.39
CA PHE A 491 3.14 -38.29 23.40
C PHE A 491 3.75 -38.53 24.78
N ARG A 492 4.41 -37.53 25.37
CA ARG A 492 5.01 -37.62 26.71
C ARG A 492 3.97 -37.95 27.77
N ASP A 493 2.82 -37.27 27.76
CA ASP A 493 1.76 -37.49 28.75
C ASP A 493 1.17 -38.90 28.66
N GLN A 494 0.89 -39.39 27.44
CA GLN A 494 0.37 -40.75 27.23
C GLN A 494 1.41 -41.83 27.55
N MET A 495 2.68 -41.57 27.25
CA MET A 495 3.77 -42.46 27.65
C MET A 495 3.89 -42.57 29.18
N LEU A 496 3.84 -41.44 29.89
CA LEU A 496 3.86 -41.44 31.37
C LEU A 496 2.67 -42.19 31.96
N ALA A 497 1.48 -42.03 31.38
CA ALA A 497 0.27 -42.73 31.82
C ALA A 497 0.38 -44.26 31.62
N LEU A 498 0.90 -44.72 30.48
CA LEU A 498 1.08 -46.15 30.20
C LEU A 498 2.10 -46.81 31.15
N ILE A 499 3.20 -46.12 31.45
CA ILE A 499 4.21 -46.61 32.40
C ILE A 499 3.61 -46.74 33.81
N ALA A 500 2.81 -45.75 34.22
CA ALA A 500 2.14 -45.77 35.51
C ALA A 500 1.13 -46.93 35.64
N ASP A 501 0.34 -47.19 34.59
CA ASP A 501 -0.69 -48.24 34.58
C ASP A 501 -0.08 -49.66 34.47
N ARG A 502 0.96 -49.82 33.65
CA ARG A 502 1.59 -51.13 33.37
C ARG A 502 2.85 -51.39 34.16
N SER A 503 3.08 -50.66 35.26
CA SER A 503 4.16 -50.92 36.23
C SER A 503 5.59 -50.91 35.63
N GLY A 504 5.83 -50.03 34.66
CA GLY A 504 7.15 -49.80 34.08
C GLY A 504 7.57 -50.70 32.91
N MET A 505 6.70 -51.61 32.45
CA MET A 505 6.95 -52.41 31.25
C MET A 505 6.06 -51.91 30.11
N VAL A 506 6.67 -51.26 29.12
CA VAL A 506 6.01 -50.87 27.88
C VAL A 506 6.60 -51.70 26.75
N SER A 507 5.75 -52.37 25.98
CA SER A 507 6.17 -53.17 24.84
C SER A 507 6.57 -52.28 23.65
N GLU A 508 7.43 -52.80 22.77
CA GLU A 508 7.81 -52.10 21.53
C GLU A 508 6.59 -51.80 20.65
N PHE A 509 5.60 -52.71 20.65
CA PHE A 509 4.35 -52.55 19.92
C PHE A 509 3.54 -51.35 20.42
N GLU A 510 3.44 -51.14 21.73
CA GLU A 510 2.71 -50.00 22.32
C GLU A 510 3.38 -48.66 22.00
N CYS A 511 4.71 -48.60 22.06
CA CYS A 511 5.47 -47.42 21.64
C CYS A 511 5.23 -47.10 20.17
N GLN A 512 5.34 -48.09 19.28
CA GLN A 512 5.06 -47.90 17.86
C GLN A 512 3.62 -47.49 17.59
N PHE A 513 2.65 -48.05 18.33
CA PHE A 513 1.24 -47.67 18.23
C PHE A 513 1.01 -46.22 18.63
N LEU A 514 1.63 -45.75 19.72
CA LEU A 514 1.57 -44.35 20.14
C LEU A 514 2.19 -43.41 19.11
N VAL A 515 3.37 -43.75 18.57
CA VAL A 515 4.03 -42.94 17.52
C VAL A 515 3.11 -42.80 16.31
N ARG A 516 2.51 -43.90 15.83
CA ARG A 516 1.54 -43.87 14.72
C ARG A 516 0.32 -43.01 15.05
N ARG A 517 -0.23 -43.13 16.26
CA ARG A 517 -1.37 -42.34 16.72
C ARG A 517 -1.06 -40.83 16.75
N MET A 518 0.16 -40.45 17.16
CA MET A 518 0.59 -39.06 17.18
C MET A 518 0.85 -38.52 15.76
N ASP A 519 1.41 -39.33 14.87
CA ASP A 519 1.55 -39.00 13.45
C ASP A 519 0.19 -38.79 12.76
N GLU A 520 -0.79 -39.66 13.01
CA GLU A 520 -2.16 -39.50 12.51
C GLU A 520 -2.83 -38.23 13.06
N PHE A 521 -2.65 -37.96 14.36
CA PHE A 521 -3.15 -36.72 14.97
C PHE A 521 -2.57 -35.48 14.29
N PHE A 522 -1.24 -35.46 14.09
CA PHE A 522 -0.55 -34.37 13.41
C PHE A 522 -1.02 -34.25 11.95
N ASN A 523 -1.09 -35.35 11.21
CA ASN A 523 -1.48 -35.36 9.79
C ASN A 523 -2.88 -34.79 9.61
N ARG A 524 -3.87 -35.27 10.37
CA ARG A 524 -5.25 -34.78 10.28
C ARG A 524 -5.34 -33.28 10.57
N LYS A 525 -4.60 -32.80 11.57
CA LYS A 525 -4.62 -31.38 11.93
C LYS A 525 -3.82 -30.50 10.96
N ALA A 526 -2.75 -31.01 10.38
CA ALA A 526 -1.96 -30.31 9.38
C ALA A 526 -2.71 -30.20 8.03
N GLU A 527 -3.53 -31.19 7.67
CA GLU A 527 -4.41 -31.13 6.50
C GLU A 527 -5.41 -29.97 6.58
N GLU A 528 -5.98 -29.70 7.76
CA GLU A 528 -6.88 -28.55 8.00
C GLU A 528 -6.19 -27.19 7.80
N LEU A 529 -4.85 -27.14 7.83
CA LEU A 529 -4.06 -25.91 7.63
C LEU A 529 -3.71 -25.65 6.16
N LEU A 530 -3.92 -26.60 5.26
CA LEU A 530 -3.59 -26.43 3.84
C LEU A 530 -4.58 -25.47 3.17
N VAL A 531 -4.02 -24.53 2.40
CA VAL A 531 -4.80 -23.55 1.62
C VAL A 531 -4.80 -24.00 0.16
N PRO A 532 -5.94 -24.34 -0.45
CA PRO A 532 -6.01 -24.91 -1.80
C PRO A 532 -5.31 -24.10 -2.90
N SER A 533 -5.41 -22.76 -2.86
CA SER A 533 -4.78 -21.88 -3.85
C SER A 533 -3.28 -21.68 -3.63
N MET A 534 -2.71 -22.23 -2.55
CA MET A 534 -1.30 -22.10 -2.22
C MET A 534 -0.60 -23.46 -2.29
N ARG A 535 0.65 -23.47 -2.77
CA ARG A 535 1.49 -24.67 -2.77
C ARG A 535 2.17 -24.87 -1.41
N LEU A 536 1.37 -25.10 -0.37
CA LEU A 536 1.85 -25.38 0.99
C LEU A 536 2.11 -26.87 1.18
N SER A 537 3.11 -27.22 1.98
CA SER A 537 3.46 -28.61 2.28
C SER A 537 4.00 -28.71 3.70
N TYR A 538 3.58 -29.75 4.42
CA TYR A 538 4.08 -30.11 5.75
C TYR A 538 4.87 -31.42 5.75
N ARG A 539 5.19 -31.98 4.57
CA ARG A 539 5.81 -33.32 4.46
C ARG A 539 7.13 -33.41 5.23
N THR A 540 8.01 -32.42 5.07
CA THR A 540 9.30 -32.37 5.79
C THR A 540 9.07 -32.32 7.29
N SER A 541 8.21 -31.42 7.75
CA SER A 541 7.86 -31.30 9.18
C SER A 541 7.23 -32.56 9.77
N ARG A 542 6.47 -33.33 8.97
CA ARG A 542 5.95 -34.64 9.38
C ARG A 542 7.07 -35.66 9.57
N THR A 543 7.98 -35.76 8.62
CA THR A 543 9.15 -36.66 8.71
C THR A 543 10.01 -36.31 9.92
N ASP A 544 10.25 -35.02 10.15
CA ASP A 544 11.01 -34.54 11.31
C ASP A 544 10.33 -34.92 12.64
N LEU A 545 9.00 -34.78 12.70
CA LEU A 545 8.22 -35.19 13.87
C LEU A 545 8.29 -36.71 14.09
N GLN A 546 8.14 -37.51 13.04
CA GLN A 546 8.24 -38.97 13.12
C GLN A 546 9.61 -39.40 13.66
N ASN A 547 10.69 -38.83 13.13
CA ASN A 547 12.05 -39.10 13.60
C ASN A 547 12.22 -38.72 15.08
N THR A 548 11.72 -37.54 15.47
CA THR A 548 11.77 -37.04 16.85
C THR A 548 10.96 -37.93 17.80
N LEU A 549 9.78 -38.40 17.39
CA LEU A 549 8.94 -39.30 18.17
C LEU A 549 9.59 -40.67 18.35
N LEU A 550 10.19 -41.24 17.30
CA LEU A 550 10.91 -42.52 17.36
C LEU A 550 12.15 -42.41 18.27
N GLU A 551 12.91 -41.32 18.14
CA GLU A 551 14.07 -41.07 18.99
C GLU A 551 13.65 -40.89 20.45
N ALA A 552 12.57 -40.15 20.70
CA ALA A 552 12.00 -40.00 22.04
C ALA A 552 11.52 -41.34 22.61
N ALA A 553 10.85 -42.18 21.82
CA ALA A 553 10.40 -43.51 22.24
C ALA A 553 11.59 -44.40 22.65
N ASN A 554 12.69 -44.38 21.89
CA ASN A 554 13.90 -45.12 22.21
C ASN A 554 14.56 -44.61 23.49
N LYS A 555 14.72 -43.30 23.63
CA LYS A 555 15.35 -42.67 24.81
C LYS A 555 14.51 -42.80 26.08
N TYR A 556 13.18 -42.82 25.97
CA TYR A 556 12.29 -42.92 27.14
C TYR A 556 12.39 -44.26 27.86
N ARG A 557 12.90 -45.31 27.21
CA ARG A 557 13.21 -46.61 27.84
C ARG A 557 14.28 -46.49 28.92
N ASP A 558 15.25 -45.61 28.69
CA ASP A 558 16.42 -45.39 29.56
C ASP A 558 16.27 -44.14 30.44
N SER A 559 15.08 -43.52 30.41
CA SER A 559 14.78 -42.30 31.17
C SER A 559 14.89 -42.51 32.68
N PRO A 560 15.45 -41.53 33.44
CA PRO A 560 15.45 -41.54 34.90
C PRO A 560 14.06 -41.71 35.49
N THR A 561 13.02 -41.23 34.81
CA THR A 561 11.62 -41.35 35.28
C THR A 561 11.11 -42.78 35.20
N ALA A 562 11.49 -43.52 34.14
CA ALA A 562 11.20 -44.95 34.01
C ALA A 562 11.99 -45.75 35.05
N GLN A 563 13.25 -45.38 35.30
CA GLN A 563 14.09 -45.98 36.34
C GLN A 563 13.56 -45.72 37.75
N LEU A 564 13.11 -44.50 38.07
CA LEU A 564 12.54 -44.14 39.37
C LEU A 564 11.25 -44.91 39.65
N GLN A 565 10.38 -45.10 38.65
CA GLN A 565 9.17 -45.93 38.80
C GLN A 565 9.50 -47.43 38.88
N ALA A 566 10.54 -47.89 38.19
CA ALA A 566 11.06 -49.25 38.36
C ALA A 566 11.67 -49.46 39.76
N MET A 567 12.39 -48.47 40.31
CA MET A 567 12.94 -48.49 41.66
C MET A 567 11.86 -48.51 42.73
N THR A 568 10.83 -47.64 42.64
CA THR A 568 9.69 -47.68 43.57
C THR A 568 8.94 -49.01 43.49
N ARG A 569 8.98 -49.72 42.36
CA ARG A 569 8.46 -51.09 42.25
C ARG A 569 9.38 -52.12 42.91
N MET A 570 10.71 -51.98 42.79
CA MET A 570 11.66 -52.81 43.54
C MET A 570 11.46 -52.61 45.05
N GLU A 571 11.26 -51.38 45.50
CA GLU A 571 10.93 -51.08 46.90
C GLU A 571 9.58 -51.67 47.30
N LYS A 572 8.51 -51.51 46.52
CA LYS A 572 7.21 -52.13 46.79
C LYS A 572 7.24 -53.66 46.77
N ARG A 573 8.07 -54.27 45.91
CA ARG A 573 8.29 -55.73 45.86
C ARG A 573 9.18 -56.22 47.00
N ALA A 574 10.16 -55.43 47.42
CA ALA A 574 11.02 -55.74 48.58
C ALA A 574 10.26 -55.57 49.90
N MET A 575 9.31 -54.63 49.95
CA MET A 575 8.36 -54.47 51.07
C MET A 575 7.19 -55.47 51.04
N ALA A 576 7.00 -56.21 49.94
CA ALA A 576 6.01 -57.27 49.91
C ALA A 576 6.54 -58.48 50.71
N PRO A 577 5.78 -59.04 51.67
CA PRO A 577 6.22 -60.20 52.42
C PRO A 577 6.51 -61.37 51.46
N PRO A 578 7.55 -62.20 51.73
CA PRO A 578 7.84 -63.35 50.88
C PRO A 578 6.59 -64.26 50.81
N PRO A 579 6.30 -64.89 49.67
CA PRO A 579 5.16 -65.79 49.58
C PRO A 579 5.36 -66.91 50.60
N LYS A 580 4.45 -67.02 51.58
CA LYS A 580 4.44 -68.15 52.51
C LYS A 580 4.37 -69.43 51.67
N GLN A 581 5.44 -70.24 51.69
CA GLN A 581 5.38 -71.58 51.14
C GLN A 581 4.42 -72.39 52.00
N ARG A 582 3.16 -72.45 51.58
CA ARG A 582 2.19 -73.38 52.14
C ARG A 582 2.43 -74.72 51.46
N GLY A 583 3.00 -75.64 52.22
CA GLY A 583 3.28 -77.00 51.78
C GLY A 583 2.95 -77.97 52.89
N VAL A 584 2.33 -79.09 52.51
CA VAL A 584 2.22 -80.27 53.37
C VAL A 584 3.32 -81.22 52.93
N VAL A 585 4.31 -81.44 53.77
CA VAL A 585 5.36 -82.44 53.53
C VAL A 585 4.95 -83.73 54.24
N ILE A 586 4.77 -84.80 53.48
CA ILE A 586 4.36 -86.10 53.99
C ILE A 586 5.58 -87.03 54.07
N GLY A 587 5.84 -87.52 55.26
CA GLY A 587 6.92 -88.44 55.59
C GLY A 587 6.43 -89.82 55.97
N PHE A 588 7.19 -90.85 55.61
CA PHE A 588 6.90 -92.24 56.02
C PHE A 588 7.95 -92.68 57.03
N GLY A 589 7.47 -93.03 58.22
CA GLY A 589 8.28 -93.55 59.31
C GLY A 589 8.03 -95.03 59.54
N LEU A 590 9.04 -95.80 59.89
CA LEU A 590 8.87 -97.19 60.28
C LEU A 590 9.70 -97.53 61.50
N ASN A 591 9.01 -97.88 62.59
CA ASN A 591 9.63 -98.30 63.84
C ASN A 591 9.51 -99.81 63.98
N THR A 592 10.65 -100.46 64.14
CA THR A 592 10.78 -101.90 64.22
C THR A 592 11.46 -102.25 65.53
N ALA A 593 10.87 -103.14 66.31
CA ALA A 593 11.41 -103.54 67.60
C ALA A 593 11.38 -105.06 67.70
N LEU A 594 12.55 -105.68 67.86
CA LEU A 594 12.68 -107.10 68.18
C LEU A 594 12.94 -107.22 69.69
N ARG A 595 12.03 -107.87 70.41
CA ARG A 595 12.11 -108.04 71.86
C ARG A 595 12.19 -109.50 72.26
N PRO A 596 13.38 -110.13 72.20
CA PRO A 596 13.57 -111.46 72.74
C PRO A 596 13.42 -111.47 74.27
N ARG A 597 13.21 -112.65 74.85
CA ARG A 597 13.09 -112.85 76.30
C ARG A 597 14.37 -112.46 77.05
N GLY A 598 14.20 -111.92 78.25
CA GLY A 598 15.27 -111.39 79.10
C GLY A 598 14.82 -110.22 80.00
N TYR A 599 15.77 -109.71 80.80
CA TYR A 599 15.57 -108.65 81.79
C TYR A 599 16.24 -107.30 81.41
N GLY A 600 16.57 -107.10 80.13
CA GLY A 600 17.01 -105.79 79.62
C GLY A 600 18.52 -105.50 79.65
N ASN A 601 19.38 -106.51 79.73
CA ASN A 601 20.84 -106.33 79.78
C ASN A 601 21.51 -106.11 78.40
N PHE A 602 20.76 -106.23 77.30
CA PHE A 602 21.25 -106.00 75.94
C PHE A 602 20.26 -105.15 75.15
N GLN A 603 20.76 -104.04 74.62
CA GLN A 603 20.00 -103.12 73.78
C GLN A 603 20.84 -102.64 72.60
N LEU A 604 20.28 -102.72 71.40
CA LEU A 604 20.85 -102.17 70.18
C LEU A 604 19.79 -101.33 69.47
N ILE A 605 20.14 -100.10 69.10
CA ILE A 605 19.25 -99.18 68.38
C ILE A 605 19.99 -98.63 67.16
N ALA A 606 19.35 -98.69 66.00
CA ALA A 606 19.82 -98.10 64.77
C ALA A 606 18.71 -97.24 64.16
N SER A 607 19.05 -96.01 63.75
CA SER A 607 18.12 -95.07 63.14
C SER A 607 18.72 -94.41 61.91
N THR A 608 17.93 -94.25 60.85
CA THR A 608 18.31 -93.46 59.66
C THR A 608 17.15 -92.60 59.20
N SER A 609 17.47 -91.42 58.65
CA SER A 609 16.49 -90.48 58.14
C SER A 609 16.95 -89.88 56.82
N ARG A 610 16.04 -89.80 55.84
CA ARG A 610 16.29 -89.12 54.56
C ARG A 610 15.08 -88.26 54.20
N GLY A 611 15.24 -86.95 54.35
CA GLY A 611 14.13 -86.01 54.22
C GLY A 611 13.04 -86.31 55.27
N PRO A 612 11.75 -86.35 54.89
CA PRO A 612 10.66 -86.59 55.84
C PRO A 612 10.49 -88.08 56.21
N HIS A 613 11.29 -89.00 55.66
CA HIS A 613 11.20 -90.43 55.94
C HIS A 613 12.17 -90.86 57.05
N THR A 614 11.67 -91.66 58.00
CA THR A 614 12.45 -92.16 59.15
C THR A 614 12.36 -93.68 59.28
N PHE A 615 13.46 -94.33 59.62
CA PHE A 615 13.47 -95.76 59.89
C PHE A 615 14.24 -96.03 61.16
N ASN A 616 13.59 -96.64 62.14
CA ASN A 616 14.18 -97.00 63.42
C ASN A 616 14.06 -98.51 63.64
N ALA A 617 15.16 -99.14 64.02
CA ALA A 617 15.20 -100.53 64.42
C ALA A 617 15.83 -100.65 65.80
N SER A 618 15.15 -101.35 66.71
CA SER A 618 15.66 -101.65 68.04
C SER A 618 15.59 -103.15 68.32
N ILE A 619 16.58 -103.63 69.07
CA ILE A 619 16.61 -104.98 69.63
C ILE A 619 16.86 -104.83 71.12
N CYS A 620 15.89 -105.24 71.96
CA CYS A 620 16.00 -105.16 73.42
C CYS A 620 15.57 -106.49 74.03
N ASN A 621 16.42 -107.14 74.83
CA ASN A 621 16.05 -108.39 75.49
C ASN A 621 15.30 -108.17 76.81
N ASP A 622 14.21 -107.40 76.80
CA ASP A 622 13.49 -106.94 77.99
C ASP A 622 12.07 -107.52 78.14
N ALA A 623 11.70 -108.51 77.31
CA ALA A 623 10.31 -108.98 77.25
C ALA A 623 9.80 -109.57 78.57
N ASP A 624 10.65 -110.25 79.35
CA ASP A 624 10.23 -110.87 80.62
C ASP A 624 10.07 -109.83 81.73
N LEU A 625 10.91 -108.79 81.73
CA LEU A 625 10.79 -107.66 82.66
C LEU A 625 9.50 -106.86 82.40
N ALA A 626 9.23 -106.53 81.14
CA ALA A 626 8.02 -105.80 80.77
C ALA A 626 6.74 -106.62 81.06
N GLU A 627 6.77 -107.94 80.92
CA GLU A 627 5.66 -108.82 81.30
C GLU A 627 5.44 -108.86 82.83
N GLN A 628 6.51 -108.83 83.65
CA GLN A 628 6.42 -108.78 85.12
C GLN A 628 5.87 -107.44 85.63
N GLU A 629 6.21 -106.33 84.98
CA GLU A 629 5.74 -104.98 85.34
C GLU A 629 4.27 -104.74 84.94
N GLY A 630 3.57 -105.75 84.41
CA GLY A 630 2.13 -105.71 84.15
C GLY A 630 1.73 -105.24 82.76
N HIS A 631 2.67 -105.15 81.80
CA HIS A 631 2.38 -104.70 80.43
C HIS A 631 1.75 -105.75 79.50
N GLY A 632 1.39 -106.93 80.02
CA GLY A 632 0.82 -108.03 79.23
C GLY A 632 1.85 -108.68 78.30
N LYS A 633 1.43 -109.71 77.55
CA LYS A 633 2.35 -110.51 76.71
C LYS A 633 3.02 -109.66 75.63
N VAL A 634 4.35 -109.58 75.65
CA VAL A 634 5.14 -108.74 74.74
C VAL A 634 5.45 -109.52 73.45
N PRO A 635 5.08 -109.00 72.26
CA PRO A 635 5.37 -109.70 71.00
C PRO A 635 6.86 -109.65 70.67
N LEU A 636 7.39 -110.79 70.18
CA LEU A 636 8.81 -110.93 69.81
C LEU A 636 9.23 -109.91 68.75
N LEU A 637 8.37 -109.61 67.77
CA LEU A 637 8.61 -108.59 66.75
C LEU A 637 7.42 -107.64 66.71
N ARG A 638 7.71 -106.35 66.79
CA ARG A 638 6.75 -105.28 66.60
C ARG A 638 7.16 -104.43 65.40
N TRP A 639 6.24 -104.27 64.46
CA TRP A 639 6.40 -103.39 63.32
C TRP A 639 5.32 -102.32 63.37
N GLN A 640 5.72 -101.05 63.39
CA GLN A 640 4.82 -99.92 63.52
C GLN A 640 5.13 -98.89 62.43
N PRO A 641 4.45 -98.97 61.28
CA PRO A 641 4.50 -97.91 60.28
C PRO A 641 3.80 -96.67 60.83
N THR A 642 4.34 -95.51 60.51
CA THR A 642 3.86 -94.18 60.91
C THR A 642 3.93 -93.23 59.72
N VAL A 643 3.02 -92.28 59.67
CA VAL A 643 3.03 -91.22 58.65
C VAL A 643 3.18 -89.90 59.38
N HIS A 644 4.19 -89.11 58.99
CA HIS A 644 4.48 -87.80 59.54
C HIS A 644 3.93 -86.75 58.59
N PHE A 645 3.23 -85.76 59.13
CA PHE A 645 2.76 -84.62 58.37
C PHE A 645 3.43 -83.38 58.95
N ASP A 646 4.24 -82.72 58.14
CA ASP A 646 4.78 -81.41 58.47
C ASP A 646 4.00 -80.37 57.67
N ILE A 647 3.29 -79.50 58.39
CA ILE A 647 2.30 -78.58 57.83
C ILE A 647 2.69 -77.17 58.23
N ASP A 648 3.26 -76.42 57.28
CA ASP A 648 3.52 -74.98 57.44
C ASP A 648 2.29 -74.17 57.01
N ILE A 649 1.66 -73.45 57.95
CA ILE A 649 0.36 -72.75 57.79
C ILE A 649 0.48 -71.23 57.53
#